data_AF-A0A940PSZ3-F1
#
_entry.id   AF-A0A940PSZ3-F1
#
_cell.length_a   1.000
_cell.length_b   1.000
_cell.length_c   1.000
_cell.angle_alpha   90.00
_cell.angle_beta   90.00
_cell.angle_gamma   90.00
#
_symmetry.space_group_name_H-M   'P 1'
#
loop_
_entity.id
_entity.type
_entity.pdbx_description
1 polymer ?
#
loop_
_entity_poly.entity_id
_entity_poly.type
_entity_poly.pdbx_seq_one_letter_code
_entity_poly.pdbx_strand_id
1 'polypeptide(L)'
;MHSSPRPSLAIIGAGPRGTSLLERIGANYAQLAAQAAGGARGLDVHVIDDTQTGAGRIWRTDQPRDLCMNTLADAVTLFTEPGSTVAGPIVEGPTLYEWCVLAFAGSGSASAGIPAAAAFVPAARARTFAAHPVRAGLAAEYRSELAAMRPESHPSRALYGEYLIWCFERALALLPEGVRVIRHVARAEGLTRTGDGERIALSDGTTVTAGSVVLATGWMPTAATAAEQQLAARPQTASVWVPPESPIEQDLSQIAAGSAVIMRGLGMSFFDTLSLLTLGRGGEFVTDAAAPGGLRYLPSGEEPVVFATSRRGVPFRSKSLYGGLPPRAELRFLRAVDWATEPRPINFDRRLWPRIVGDAFLDHARTLGRLHPDALTLDVASVDAASLDEASLDEASLSGGPVASGTSASAPAAIFDAITRSIERAIAEIDQPASAGSPVGSDSLAHAAAPDLHDTVARIAGAVAPFIVDPADRFDLSGEIELASGVFASPEEFDAWVRQRVAADLREAELGVDSPLKAGLWSLSAARAASSRIGTVGGFDAESRASGFRMLFTVGGMVGSGPPAFRNRQLLALCEAGLVRFIGPNASLDITPDGFASESPSVAGSRVEAPALVDAWMHFHSLDATASPLARTLLDSGRARSFRVARRQSPGKAAGDSGAEAFAIESSAAGVSTGGFDVDPASGRLMQADGTLDPAVHVAGIPADQTLHDTVISPMPGTDPPMLRETDRVARSAISIALAQHPSLELFHTTPVEGALRV
;
A
#
# COMPACT_ATOMS: atom_id res chain seq x y z
N MET A 1 -14.10 -32.84 -40.83
CA MET A 1 -14.27 -32.72 -39.36
C MET A 1 -13.48 -31.48 -38.94
N HIS A 2 -14.13 -30.32 -38.80
CA HIS A 2 -13.47 -29.15 -38.22
C HIS A 2 -13.31 -29.45 -36.72
N SER A 3 -12.08 -29.61 -36.24
CA SER A 3 -11.83 -29.78 -34.82
C SER A 3 -12.26 -28.50 -34.10
N SER A 4 -13.18 -28.60 -33.14
CA SER A 4 -13.54 -27.46 -32.30
C SER A 4 -12.27 -26.82 -31.72
N PRO A 5 -12.12 -25.48 -31.78
CA PRO A 5 -10.89 -24.80 -31.36
C PRO A 5 -10.67 -25.00 -29.87
N ARG A 6 -9.49 -25.46 -29.43
CA ARG A 6 -9.19 -25.71 -28.00
C ARG A 6 -9.62 -24.52 -27.12
N PRO A 7 -10.17 -24.76 -25.91
CA PRO A 7 -10.45 -23.71 -24.94
C PRO A 7 -9.23 -22.81 -24.75
N SER A 8 -9.43 -21.50 -24.64
CA SER A 8 -8.34 -20.55 -24.46
C SER A 8 -8.66 -19.46 -23.45
N LEU A 9 -7.62 -19.01 -22.74
CA LEU A 9 -7.65 -17.94 -21.75
C LEU A 9 -6.45 -17.03 -21.96
N ALA A 10 -6.61 -15.71 -21.78
CA ALA A 10 -5.50 -14.77 -21.82
C ALA A 10 -5.27 -14.08 -20.47
N ILE A 11 -4.00 -13.95 -20.08
CA ILE A 11 -3.53 -13.11 -18.98
C ILE A 11 -2.81 -11.92 -19.60
N ILE A 12 -3.31 -10.70 -19.35
CA ILE A 12 -2.66 -9.46 -19.75
C ILE A 12 -1.93 -8.88 -18.54
N GLY A 13 -0.60 -8.88 -18.60
CA GLY A 13 0.31 -8.56 -17.50
C GLY A 13 0.88 -9.83 -16.86
N ALA A 14 2.20 -9.96 -16.93
CA ALA A 14 2.96 -11.11 -16.46
C ALA A 14 3.97 -10.76 -15.35
N GLY A 15 3.70 -9.69 -14.59
CA GLY A 15 4.42 -9.40 -13.34
C GLY A 15 4.01 -10.33 -12.17
N PRO A 16 4.15 -9.91 -10.90
CA PRO A 16 3.82 -10.74 -9.74
C PRO A 16 2.38 -11.31 -9.75
N ARG A 17 1.39 -10.50 -10.15
CA ARG A 17 -0.02 -10.94 -10.22
C ARG A 17 -0.26 -11.94 -11.35
N GLY A 18 0.29 -11.68 -12.54
CA GLY A 18 0.23 -12.61 -13.67
C GLY A 18 0.92 -13.95 -13.37
N THR A 19 2.04 -13.91 -12.66
CA THR A 19 2.75 -15.10 -12.18
C THR A 19 1.89 -15.92 -11.21
N SER A 20 1.28 -15.26 -10.23
CA SER A 20 0.34 -15.90 -9.30
C SER A 20 -0.87 -16.49 -10.05
N LEU A 21 -1.46 -15.76 -10.99
CA LEU A 21 -2.57 -16.26 -11.82
C LEU A 21 -2.18 -17.53 -12.60
N LEU A 22 -1.00 -17.56 -13.21
CA LEU A 22 -0.53 -18.73 -13.95
C LEU A 22 -0.36 -19.95 -13.04
N GLU A 23 0.22 -19.76 -11.86
CA GLU A 23 0.34 -20.82 -10.82
C GLU A 23 -1.06 -21.33 -10.43
N ARG A 24 -1.97 -20.41 -10.09
CA ARG A 24 -3.34 -20.76 -9.70
C ARG A 24 -4.09 -21.45 -10.83
N ILE A 25 -3.85 -21.11 -12.10
CA ILE A 25 -4.44 -21.82 -13.24
C ILE A 25 -3.97 -23.27 -13.29
N GLY A 26 -2.66 -23.50 -13.17
CA GLY A 26 -2.10 -24.85 -13.11
C GLY A 26 -2.68 -25.67 -11.96
N ALA A 27 -2.74 -25.08 -10.76
CA ALA A 27 -3.25 -25.73 -9.56
C ALA A 27 -4.75 -26.10 -9.64
N ASN A 28 -5.57 -25.29 -10.30
CA ASN A 28 -7.02 -25.49 -10.36
C ASN A 28 -7.50 -26.28 -11.60
N TYR A 29 -6.69 -26.34 -12.66
CA TYR A 29 -7.13 -26.86 -13.96
C TYR A 29 -7.70 -28.28 -13.89
N ALA A 30 -6.98 -29.23 -13.27
CA ALA A 30 -7.40 -30.64 -13.26
C ALA A 30 -8.78 -30.84 -12.60
N GLN A 31 -9.04 -30.14 -11.50
CA GLN A 31 -10.33 -30.19 -10.80
C GLN A 31 -11.45 -29.62 -11.66
N LEU A 32 -11.24 -28.44 -12.27
CA LEU A 32 -12.26 -27.74 -13.05
C LEU A 32 -12.52 -28.41 -14.40
N ALA A 33 -11.49 -28.96 -15.04
CA ALA A 33 -11.62 -29.71 -16.29
C ALA A 33 -12.46 -30.99 -16.10
N ALA A 34 -12.31 -31.68 -14.95
CA ALA A 34 -13.13 -32.84 -14.61
C ALA A 34 -14.61 -32.49 -14.38
N GLN A 35 -14.91 -31.25 -14.00
CA GLN A 35 -16.27 -30.75 -13.76
C GLN A 35 -16.93 -30.19 -15.03
N ALA A 36 -16.14 -29.84 -16.06
CA ALA A 36 -16.64 -29.26 -17.28
C ALA A 36 -17.43 -30.28 -18.13
N ALA A 37 -18.61 -29.88 -18.60
CA ALA A 37 -19.41 -30.68 -19.51
C ALA A 37 -18.61 -30.95 -20.81
N GLY A 38 -18.50 -32.22 -21.22
CA GLY A 38 -17.80 -32.61 -22.45
C GLY A 38 -16.33 -33.03 -22.29
N GLY A 39 -15.77 -33.00 -21.07
CA GLY A 39 -14.44 -33.55 -20.78
C GLY A 39 -13.31 -32.89 -21.59
N ALA A 40 -13.23 -31.56 -21.53
CA ALA A 40 -12.23 -30.76 -22.24
C ALA A 40 -10.81 -31.30 -21.98
N ARG A 41 -10.09 -31.63 -23.06
CA ARG A 41 -8.77 -32.27 -23.01
C ARG A 41 -7.59 -31.30 -23.05
N GLY A 42 -7.83 -30.00 -22.95
CA GLY A 42 -6.76 -29.03 -22.89
C GLY A 42 -7.21 -27.58 -22.78
N LEU A 43 -6.28 -26.71 -22.40
CA LEU A 43 -6.44 -25.26 -22.28
C LEU A 43 -5.21 -24.56 -22.86
N ASP A 44 -5.42 -23.58 -23.72
CA ASP A 44 -4.37 -22.67 -24.17
C ASP A 44 -4.37 -21.40 -23.31
N VAL A 45 -3.24 -21.07 -22.70
CA VAL A 45 -3.07 -19.88 -21.85
C VAL A 45 -2.14 -18.91 -22.57
N HIS A 46 -2.69 -17.80 -23.04
CA HIS A 46 -1.94 -16.71 -23.63
C HIS A 46 -1.42 -15.79 -22.52
N VAL A 47 -0.11 -15.63 -22.41
CA VAL A 47 0.51 -14.67 -21.47
C VAL A 47 1.03 -13.50 -22.28
N ILE A 48 0.49 -12.30 -22.05
CA ILE A 48 0.74 -11.11 -22.85
C ILE A 48 1.36 -10.04 -21.94
N ASP A 49 2.61 -9.65 -22.23
CA ASP A 49 3.33 -8.59 -21.53
C ASP A 49 4.41 -8.01 -22.46
N ASP A 50 4.66 -6.71 -22.42
CA ASP A 50 5.69 -6.04 -23.22
C ASP A 50 7.04 -5.90 -22.50
N THR A 51 7.16 -6.48 -21.30
CA THR A 51 8.35 -6.44 -20.44
C THR A 51 8.79 -7.83 -20.01
N GLN A 52 9.78 -7.90 -19.11
CA GLN A 52 10.35 -9.15 -18.63
C GLN A 52 9.29 -9.99 -17.89
N THR A 53 8.88 -11.12 -18.48
CA THR A 53 7.89 -12.04 -17.89
C THR A 53 8.33 -12.54 -16.50
N GLY A 54 7.41 -12.63 -15.55
CA GLY A 54 7.67 -12.91 -14.13
C GLY A 54 7.87 -11.63 -13.32
N ALA A 55 8.94 -10.90 -13.64
CA ALA A 55 9.31 -9.66 -12.96
C ALA A 55 8.38 -8.47 -13.28
N GLY A 56 7.91 -8.39 -14.53
CA GLY A 56 7.21 -7.25 -15.09
C GLY A 56 8.06 -5.97 -15.15
N ARG A 57 7.42 -4.86 -15.53
CA ARG A 57 8.06 -3.54 -15.69
C ARG A 57 8.79 -3.03 -14.43
N ILE A 58 8.26 -3.31 -13.24
CA ILE A 58 8.72 -2.69 -11.98
C ILE A 58 9.93 -3.41 -11.37
N TRP A 59 10.05 -4.72 -11.57
CA TRP A 59 11.07 -5.54 -10.90
C TRP A 59 12.10 -6.10 -11.87
N ARG A 60 12.31 -5.41 -13.01
CA ARG A 60 13.30 -5.83 -14.00
C ARG A 60 14.67 -6.07 -13.37
N THR A 61 15.31 -7.13 -13.84
CA THR A 61 16.62 -7.60 -13.35
C THR A 61 17.80 -6.76 -13.84
N ASP A 62 17.59 -5.88 -14.82
CA ASP A 62 18.60 -4.96 -15.39
C ASP A 62 18.71 -3.61 -14.66
N GLN A 63 17.95 -3.42 -13.57
CA GLN A 63 18.00 -2.21 -12.76
C GLN A 63 19.29 -2.10 -11.93
N PRO A 64 19.74 -0.87 -11.60
CA PRO A 64 20.81 -0.67 -10.63
C PRO A 64 20.50 -1.34 -9.29
N ARG A 65 21.53 -1.96 -8.69
CA ARG A 65 21.39 -2.69 -7.42
C ARG A 65 21.18 -1.77 -6.22
N ASP A 66 21.46 -0.48 -6.39
CA ASP A 66 21.20 0.56 -5.41
C ASP A 66 19.72 0.83 -5.19
N LEU A 67 18.84 0.34 -6.07
CA LEU A 67 17.39 0.38 -5.85
C LEU A 67 16.97 -0.86 -5.08
N CYS A 68 16.34 -0.65 -3.92
CA CYS A 68 15.94 -1.73 -3.02
C CYS A 68 14.43 -1.84 -2.85
N MET A 69 14.00 -3.00 -2.39
CA MET A 69 12.64 -3.22 -1.91
C MET A 69 12.40 -2.39 -0.64
N ASN A 70 11.19 -1.83 -0.54
CA ASN A 70 10.75 -1.23 0.71
C ASN A 70 10.26 -2.29 1.72
N THR A 71 9.82 -3.45 1.22
CA THR A 71 9.40 -4.60 2.03
C THR A 71 10.61 -5.44 2.44
N LEU A 72 10.55 -6.03 3.64
CA LEU A 72 11.62 -6.89 4.17
C LEU A 72 11.68 -8.23 3.43
N ALA A 73 12.87 -8.82 3.35
CA ALA A 73 13.12 -10.07 2.64
C ALA A 73 12.22 -11.22 3.09
N ASP A 74 11.97 -11.35 4.40
CA ASP A 74 11.12 -12.43 4.93
C ASP A 74 9.64 -12.05 5.04
N ALA A 75 9.27 -10.83 4.63
CA ALA A 75 7.89 -10.37 4.58
C ALA A 75 7.24 -10.55 3.19
N VAL A 76 7.84 -11.33 2.29
CA VAL A 76 7.34 -11.51 0.92
C VAL A 76 7.38 -12.97 0.49
N THR A 77 6.27 -13.41 -0.08
CA THR A 77 6.13 -14.71 -0.76
C THR A 77 5.22 -14.59 -2.00
N LEU A 78 5.29 -15.57 -2.90
CA LEU A 78 4.29 -15.80 -3.95
C LEU A 78 3.53 -17.13 -3.77
N PHE A 79 3.72 -17.81 -2.65
CA PHE A 79 3.21 -19.15 -2.41
C PHE A 79 2.03 -19.15 -1.46
N THR A 80 1.07 -20.04 -1.72
CA THR A 80 0.00 -20.34 -0.77
C THR A 80 0.55 -21.22 0.34
N GLU A 81 -0.06 -21.11 1.53
CA GLU A 81 0.42 -21.80 2.74
C GLU A 81 -0.71 -22.60 3.40
N PRO A 82 -0.39 -23.63 4.19
CA PRO A 82 -1.39 -24.35 4.97
C PRO A 82 -2.23 -23.39 5.82
N GLY A 83 -3.55 -23.54 5.75
CA GLY A 83 -4.50 -22.66 6.44
C GLY A 83 -4.97 -21.44 5.64
N SER A 84 -4.44 -21.19 4.43
CA SER A 84 -4.99 -20.17 3.55
C SER A 84 -6.42 -20.51 3.11
N THR A 85 -7.26 -19.49 2.94
CA THR A 85 -8.68 -19.65 2.54
C THR A 85 -8.89 -19.64 1.02
N VAL A 86 -7.84 -19.92 0.23
CA VAL A 86 -7.98 -20.19 -1.22
C VAL A 86 -8.85 -21.43 -1.43
N ALA A 87 -9.58 -21.48 -2.55
CA ALA A 87 -10.44 -22.61 -2.88
C ALA A 87 -9.68 -23.74 -3.62
N GLY A 88 -8.65 -23.37 -4.39
CA GLY A 88 -7.79 -24.34 -5.05
C GLY A 88 -6.75 -24.98 -4.13
N PRO A 89 -5.99 -25.98 -4.63
CA PRO A 89 -4.94 -26.64 -3.86
C PRO A 89 -3.88 -25.67 -3.34
N ILE A 90 -3.36 -25.95 -2.14
CA ILE A 90 -2.21 -25.25 -1.57
C ILE A 90 -0.93 -25.73 -2.27
N VAL A 91 -0.11 -24.76 -2.68
CA VAL A 91 1.18 -24.95 -3.33
C VAL A 91 2.21 -24.12 -2.57
N GLU A 92 2.87 -24.79 -1.64
CA GLU A 92 3.90 -24.21 -0.79
C GLU A 92 5.18 -23.89 -1.57
N GLY A 93 5.96 -22.94 -1.05
CA GLY A 93 7.28 -22.58 -1.55
C GLY A 93 7.95 -21.57 -0.62
N PRO A 94 9.25 -21.28 -0.86
CA PRO A 94 10.03 -20.43 0.03
C PRO A 94 9.60 -18.96 -0.05
N THR A 95 9.70 -18.25 1.09
CA THR A 95 9.75 -16.77 1.11
C THR A 95 10.94 -16.27 0.28
N LEU A 96 10.99 -14.98 -0.04
CA LEU A 96 12.15 -14.41 -0.72
C LEU A 96 13.45 -14.61 0.09
N TYR A 97 13.39 -14.42 1.41
CA TYR A 97 14.52 -14.70 2.31
C TYR A 97 14.94 -16.17 2.26
N GLU A 98 14.01 -17.10 2.43
CA GLU A 98 14.27 -18.55 2.37
C GLU A 98 14.87 -18.96 1.02
N TRP A 99 14.39 -18.38 -0.08
CA TRP A 99 14.92 -18.63 -1.42
C TRP A 99 16.37 -18.13 -1.55
N CYS A 100 16.70 -16.96 -1.02
CA CYS A 100 18.05 -16.40 -1.03
C CYS A 100 19.04 -17.29 -0.24
N VAL A 101 18.67 -17.73 0.96
CA VAL A 101 19.57 -18.57 1.79
C VAL A 101 19.79 -19.95 1.17
N LEU A 102 18.75 -20.54 0.54
CA LEU A 102 18.87 -21.80 -0.18
C LEU A 102 19.74 -21.67 -1.44
N ALA A 103 19.58 -20.58 -2.21
CA ALA A 103 20.40 -20.30 -3.38
C ALA A 103 21.88 -20.13 -3.03
N PHE A 104 22.18 -19.46 -1.90
CA PHE A 104 23.54 -19.29 -1.44
C PHE A 104 24.14 -20.61 -0.92
N ALA A 105 23.41 -21.34 -0.08
CA ALA A 105 23.86 -22.62 0.46
C ALA A 105 24.13 -23.66 -0.64
N GLY A 106 23.28 -23.70 -1.68
CA GLY A 106 23.46 -24.58 -2.84
C GLY A 106 24.67 -24.27 -3.72
N SER A 107 25.29 -23.08 -3.56
CA SER A 107 26.46 -22.68 -4.36
C SER A 107 27.79 -23.31 -3.91
N GLY A 108 27.80 -24.02 -2.78
CA GLY A 108 29.03 -24.54 -2.16
C GLY A 108 29.90 -23.46 -1.49
N SER A 109 29.42 -22.21 -1.41
CA SER A 109 30.12 -21.11 -0.72
C SER A 109 29.91 -21.19 0.80
N ALA A 110 30.99 -21.04 1.57
CA ALA A 110 30.93 -20.94 3.02
C ALA A 110 30.80 -19.46 3.44
N SER A 111 29.64 -19.07 3.95
CA SER A 111 29.46 -17.87 4.79
C SER A 111 28.98 -18.31 6.17
N ALA A 112 29.53 -17.73 7.24
CA ALA A 112 29.09 -18.04 8.59
C ALA A 112 27.60 -17.68 8.76
N GLY A 113 26.77 -18.62 9.23
CA GLY A 113 25.35 -18.39 9.53
C GLY A 113 24.36 -18.83 8.43
N ILE A 114 24.68 -18.71 7.14
CA ILE A 114 23.75 -19.10 6.05
C ILE A 114 23.45 -20.61 6.02
N PRO A 115 24.42 -21.53 6.19
CA PRO A 115 24.12 -22.96 6.27
C PRO A 115 23.21 -23.32 7.45
N ALA A 116 23.29 -22.58 8.57
CA ALA A 116 22.39 -22.75 9.70
C ALA A 116 20.99 -22.23 9.38
N ALA A 117 20.88 -21.04 8.77
CA ALA A 117 19.60 -20.48 8.32
C ALA A 117 18.87 -21.39 7.32
N ALA A 118 19.59 -21.96 6.36
CA ALA A 118 19.04 -22.90 5.39
C ALA A 118 18.45 -24.16 6.04
N ALA A 119 19.01 -24.60 7.18
CA ALA A 119 18.50 -25.76 7.93
C ALA A 119 17.16 -25.47 8.65
N PHE A 120 16.82 -24.20 8.89
CA PHE A 120 15.54 -23.79 9.49
C PHE A 120 14.42 -23.61 8.46
N VAL A 121 14.73 -23.65 7.16
CA VAL A 121 13.69 -23.57 6.11
C VAL A 121 12.80 -24.80 6.20
N PRO A 122 11.45 -24.65 6.29
CA PRO A 122 10.53 -25.77 6.33
C PRO A 122 10.77 -26.78 5.21
N ALA A 123 10.77 -28.06 5.54
CA ALA A 123 11.16 -29.13 4.61
C ALA A 123 10.32 -29.15 3.30
N ALA A 124 9.04 -28.77 3.36
CA ALA A 124 8.19 -28.65 2.17
C ALA A 124 8.68 -27.55 1.21
N ARG A 125 9.12 -26.41 1.75
CA ARG A 125 9.65 -25.27 0.98
C ARG A 125 11.04 -25.59 0.43
N ALA A 126 11.90 -26.22 1.23
CA ALA A 126 13.22 -26.68 0.78
C ALA A 126 13.12 -27.71 -0.35
N ARG A 127 12.19 -28.67 -0.28
CA ARG A 127 11.91 -29.62 -1.38
C ARG A 127 11.43 -28.89 -2.64
N THR A 128 10.57 -27.90 -2.47
CA THR A 128 10.07 -27.08 -3.59
C THR A 128 11.21 -26.38 -4.32
N PHE A 129 12.14 -25.78 -3.57
CA PHE A 129 13.35 -25.18 -4.13
C PHE A 129 14.26 -26.23 -4.80
N ALA A 130 14.51 -27.37 -4.16
CA ALA A 130 15.41 -28.40 -4.70
C ALA A 130 14.92 -28.98 -6.05
N ALA A 131 13.59 -29.04 -6.25
CA ALA A 131 13.01 -29.48 -7.51
C ALA A 131 13.18 -28.47 -8.66
N HIS A 132 13.39 -27.19 -8.34
CA HIS A 132 13.54 -26.10 -9.30
C HIS A 132 14.66 -25.16 -8.82
N PRO A 133 15.95 -25.48 -9.05
CA PRO A 133 17.04 -24.62 -8.60
C PRO A 133 17.04 -23.27 -9.33
N VAL A 134 17.75 -22.30 -8.77
CA VAL A 134 17.98 -20.99 -9.40
C VAL A 134 18.76 -21.12 -10.72
N ARG A 135 18.67 -20.10 -11.59
CA ARG A 135 19.45 -20.06 -12.83
C ARG A 135 20.96 -20.14 -12.55
N ALA A 136 21.69 -20.72 -13.50
CA ALA A 136 23.15 -20.78 -13.43
C ALA A 136 23.76 -19.36 -13.29
N GLY A 137 24.78 -19.23 -12.44
CA GLY A 137 25.49 -17.96 -12.22
C GLY A 137 24.86 -17.02 -11.19
N LEU A 138 23.59 -17.19 -10.81
CA LEU A 138 22.88 -16.27 -9.90
C LEU A 138 23.62 -16.08 -8.57
N ALA A 139 24.04 -17.17 -7.92
CA ALA A 139 24.73 -17.10 -6.64
C ALA A 139 26.11 -16.42 -6.72
N ALA A 140 26.78 -16.48 -7.88
CA ALA A 140 28.05 -15.77 -8.09
C ALA A 140 27.80 -14.27 -8.33
N GLU A 141 26.78 -13.97 -9.13
CA GLU A 141 26.39 -12.62 -9.51
C GLU A 141 25.89 -11.79 -8.32
N TYR A 142 25.13 -12.40 -7.41
CA TYR A 142 24.56 -11.76 -6.21
C TYR A 142 25.30 -12.16 -4.92
N ARG A 143 26.53 -12.68 -5.02
CA ARG A 143 27.24 -13.29 -3.88
C ARG A 143 27.26 -12.42 -2.62
N SER A 144 27.65 -11.15 -2.75
CA SER A 144 27.78 -10.25 -1.60
C SER A 144 26.44 -9.97 -0.93
N GLU A 145 25.38 -9.77 -1.72
CA GLU A 145 24.03 -9.53 -1.22
C GLU A 145 23.45 -10.77 -0.54
N LEU A 146 23.59 -11.95 -1.17
CA LEU A 146 23.13 -13.22 -0.62
C LEU A 146 23.89 -13.61 0.67
N ALA A 147 25.20 -13.35 0.73
CA ALA A 147 26.02 -13.67 1.90
C ALA A 147 25.68 -12.81 3.12
N ALA A 148 25.14 -11.61 2.91
CA ALA A 148 24.73 -10.67 3.94
C ALA A 148 23.22 -10.72 4.27
N MET A 149 22.48 -11.61 3.61
CA MET A 149 21.02 -11.68 3.69
C MET A 149 20.54 -12.03 5.11
N ARG A 150 19.57 -11.25 5.60
CA ARG A 150 18.88 -11.43 6.89
C ARG A 150 17.37 -11.29 6.68
N PRO A 151 16.52 -11.78 7.61
CA PRO A 151 15.07 -11.64 7.48
C PRO A 151 14.60 -10.19 7.28
N GLU A 152 15.24 -9.26 7.97
CA GLU A 152 15.01 -7.81 7.94
C GLU A 152 15.80 -7.06 6.85
N SER A 153 16.45 -7.77 5.93
CA SER A 153 17.13 -7.13 4.80
C SER A 153 16.13 -6.46 3.86
N HIS A 154 16.62 -5.46 3.13
CA HIS A 154 15.94 -4.81 2.02
C HIS A 154 16.63 -5.21 0.70
N PRO A 155 16.26 -6.34 0.07
CA PRO A 155 16.93 -6.81 -1.13
C PRO A 155 16.85 -5.80 -2.27
N SER A 156 17.82 -5.83 -3.18
CA SER A 156 17.78 -5.10 -4.43
C SER A 156 16.52 -5.48 -5.21
N ARG A 157 15.93 -4.51 -5.92
CA ARG A 157 14.76 -4.77 -6.77
C ARG A 157 15.06 -5.82 -7.84
N ALA A 158 16.30 -5.79 -8.36
CA ALA A 158 16.80 -6.77 -9.31
C ALA A 158 16.79 -8.20 -8.75
N LEU A 159 17.26 -8.41 -7.51
CA LEU A 159 17.23 -9.73 -6.88
C LEU A 159 15.80 -10.24 -6.64
N TYR A 160 14.87 -9.36 -6.28
CA TYR A 160 13.45 -9.74 -6.22
C TYR A 160 12.88 -10.07 -7.60
N GLY A 161 13.30 -9.36 -8.65
CA GLY A 161 13.02 -9.72 -10.05
C GLY A 161 13.41 -11.15 -10.39
N GLU A 162 14.59 -11.59 -9.97
CA GLU A 162 15.06 -12.97 -10.14
C GLU A 162 14.16 -13.98 -9.41
N TYR A 163 13.72 -13.66 -8.19
CA TYR A 163 12.76 -14.50 -7.45
C TYR A 163 11.41 -14.60 -8.18
N LEU A 164 10.90 -13.50 -8.74
CA LEU A 164 9.65 -13.49 -9.50
C LEU A 164 9.74 -14.30 -10.79
N ILE A 165 10.84 -14.18 -11.54
CA ILE A 165 11.11 -14.98 -12.73
C ILE A 165 11.21 -16.46 -12.35
N TRP A 166 11.89 -16.78 -11.25
CA TRP A 166 11.97 -18.15 -10.73
C TRP A 166 10.60 -18.73 -10.39
N CYS A 167 9.74 -17.96 -9.72
CA CYS A 167 8.35 -18.34 -9.44
C CYS A 167 7.55 -18.58 -10.72
N PHE A 168 7.74 -17.75 -11.75
CA PHE A 168 7.07 -17.89 -13.05
C PHE A 168 7.50 -19.14 -13.81
N GLU A 169 8.81 -19.38 -13.95
CA GLU A 169 9.33 -20.56 -14.64
C GLU A 169 8.97 -21.86 -13.87
N ARG A 170 8.92 -21.81 -12.54
CA ARG A 170 8.36 -22.91 -11.73
C ARG A 170 6.87 -23.14 -12.03
N ALA A 171 6.06 -22.08 -12.08
CA ALA A 171 4.63 -22.21 -12.38
C ALA A 171 4.41 -22.89 -13.75
N LEU A 172 5.25 -22.58 -14.74
CA LEU A 172 5.24 -23.24 -16.05
C LEU A 172 5.61 -24.71 -16.00
N ALA A 173 6.68 -25.05 -15.27
CA ALA A 173 7.16 -26.42 -15.14
C ALA A 173 6.14 -27.35 -14.44
N LEU A 174 5.23 -26.78 -13.64
CA LEU A 174 4.19 -27.49 -12.91
C LEU A 174 2.84 -27.56 -13.64
N LEU A 175 2.73 -27.00 -14.86
CA LEU A 175 1.49 -27.05 -15.61
C LEU A 175 1.12 -28.51 -15.96
N PRO A 176 -0.16 -28.91 -15.80
CA PRO A 176 -0.63 -30.22 -16.23
C PRO A 176 -0.49 -30.43 -17.76
N GLU A 177 -0.37 -31.68 -18.22
CA GLU A 177 -0.17 -32.05 -19.65
C GLU A 177 -1.22 -31.43 -20.61
N GLY A 178 -2.42 -31.12 -20.13
CA GLY A 178 -3.47 -30.47 -20.90
C GLY A 178 -3.30 -28.95 -21.11
N VAL A 179 -2.48 -28.28 -20.31
CA VAL A 179 -2.32 -26.81 -20.32
C VAL A 179 -1.11 -26.41 -21.13
N ARG A 180 -1.32 -25.58 -22.16
CA ARG A 180 -0.26 -25.06 -23.03
C ARG A 180 -0.16 -23.55 -22.87
N VAL A 181 1.04 -23.03 -22.62
CA VAL A 181 1.28 -21.58 -22.55
C VAL A 181 1.84 -21.04 -23.86
N ILE A 182 1.30 -19.91 -24.31
CA ILE A 182 1.75 -19.17 -25.48
C ILE A 182 2.11 -17.75 -25.01
N ARG A 183 3.39 -17.39 -25.10
CA ARG A 183 3.89 -16.08 -24.65
C ARG A 183 3.85 -15.08 -25.82
N HIS A 184 3.40 -13.85 -25.54
CA HIS A 184 3.37 -12.73 -26.49
C HIS A 184 4.13 -11.56 -25.88
N VAL A 185 5.25 -11.18 -26.49
CA VAL A 185 6.07 -10.03 -26.05
C VAL A 185 5.58 -8.77 -26.75
N ALA A 186 4.40 -8.33 -26.36
CA ALA A 186 3.72 -7.16 -26.91
C ALA A 186 2.71 -6.61 -25.90
N ARG A 187 2.37 -5.32 -26.02
CA ARG A 187 1.39 -4.67 -25.16
C ARG A 187 0.00 -4.93 -25.70
N ALA A 188 -0.96 -5.28 -24.84
CA ALA A 188 -2.37 -5.27 -25.23
C ALA A 188 -2.91 -3.84 -25.28
N GLU A 189 -3.47 -3.46 -26.44
CA GLU A 189 -3.93 -2.10 -26.71
C GLU A 189 -5.44 -1.99 -26.91
N GLY A 190 -6.13 -3.11 -27.15
CA GLY A 190 -7.58 -3.09 -27.32
C GLY A 190 -8.22 -4.46 -27.10
N LEU A 191 -9.48 -4.45 -26.68
CA LEU A 191 -10.26 -5.65 -26.43
C LEU A 191 -11.66 -5.52 -27.02
N THR A 192 -11.99 -6.39 -27.98
CA THR A 192 -13.31 -6.40 -28.64
C THR A 192 -13.92 -7.80 -28.59
N ARG A 193 -15.24 -7.88 -28.40
CA ARG A 193 -15.95 -9.16 -28.43
C ARG A 193 -16.29 -9.53 -29.87
N THR A 194 -16.04 -10.78 -30.23
CA THR A 194 -16.35 -11.37 -31.54
C THR A 194 -17.15 -12.66 -31.36
N GLY A 195 -17.68 -13.23 -32.46
CA GLY A 195 -18.38 -14.52 -32.41
C GLY A 195 -17.51 -15.68 -31.94
N ASP A 196 -16.18 -15.55 -32.07
CA ASP A 196 -15.18 -16.57 -31.72
C ASP A 196 -14.54 -16.36 -30.34
N GLY A 197 -15.02 -15.36 -29.58
CA GLY A 197 -14.50 -15.00 -28.25
C GLY A 197 -13.99 -13.56 -28.15
N GLU A 198 -13.11 -13.32 -27.20
CA GLU A 198 -12.49 -12.02 -26.93
C GLU A 198 -11.24 -11.82 -27.80
N ARG A 199 -11.26 -10.79 -28.66
CA ARG A 199 -10.16 -10.44 -29.55
C ARG A 199 -9.33 -9.32 -28.94
N ILE A 200 -8.06 -9.62 -28.69
CA ILE A 200 -7.06 -8.74 -28.10
C ILE A 200 -6.15 -8.23 -29.22
N ALA A 201 -6.09 -6.90 -29.40
CA ALA A 201 -5.15 -6.25 -30.30
C ALA A 201 -3.83 -5.96 -29.58
N LEU A 202 -2.70 -6.29 -30.22
CA LEU A 202 -1.36 -6.12 -29.66
C LEU A 202 -0.59 -4.99 -30.37
N SER A 203 0.34 -4.38 -29.65
CA SER A 203 1.16 -3.24 -30.13
C SER A 203 2.07 -3.57 -31.31
N ASP A 204 2.30 -4.84 -31.61
CA ASP A 204 3.05 -5.31 -32.77
C ASP A 204 2.18 -5.51 -34.02
N GLY A 205 0.89 -5.15 -33.93
CA GLY A 205 -0.11 -5.31 -35.00
C GLY A 205 -0.74 -6.70 -35.08
N THR A 206 -0.32 -7.65 -34.25
CA THR A 206 -0.93 -8.98 -34.20
C THR A 206 -2.21 -8.99 -33.34
N THR A 207 -2.98 -10.08 -33.44
CA THR A 207 -4.20 -10.26 -32.63
C THR A 207 -4.25 -11.65 -32.00
N VAL A 208 -4.72 -11.72 -30.76
CA VAL A 208 -4.97 -12.96 -30.02
C VAL A 208 -6.46 -13.11 -29.75
N THR A 209 -7.02 -14.31 -29.92
CA THR A 209 -8.40 -14.61 -29.52
C THR A 209 -8.40 -15.56 -28.33
N ALA A 210 -9.16 -15.21 -27.28
CA ALA A 210 -9.31 -16.02 -26.08
C ALA A 210 -10.78 -16.14 -25.67
N GLY A 211 -11.15 -17.27 -25.07
CA GLY A 211 -12.50 -17.46 -24.54
C GLY A 211 -12.75 -16.67 -23.24
N SER A 212 -11.71 -16.47 -22.43
CA SER A 212 -11.75 -15.55 -21.29
C SER A 212 -10.46 -14.74 -21.20
N VAL A 213 -10.53 -13.57 -20.56
CA VAL A 213 -9.40 -12.65 -20.40
C VAL A 213 -9.31 -12.18 -18.96
N VAL A 214 -8.09 -12.12 -18.43
CA VAL A 214 -7.77 -11.56 -17.11
C VAL A 214 -6.83 -10.37 -17.27
N LEU A 215 -7.26 -9.20 -16.84
CA LEU A 215 -6.47 -7.97 -16.79
C LEU A 215 -5.71 -7.90 -15.47
N ALA A 216 -4.41 -8.18 -15.51
CA ALA A 216 -3.46 -8.08 -14.41
C ALA A 216 -2.39 -7.01 -14.71
N THR A 217 -2.81 -5.91 -15.32
CA THR A 217 -1.96 -4.88 -15.95
C THR A 217 -1.12 -4.05 -14.97
N GLY A 218 -1.44 -4.09 -13.67
CA GLY A 218 -0.75 -3.29 -12.66
C GLY A 218 -1.17 -1.82 -12.72
N TRP A 219 -0.19 -0.91 -12.57
CA TRP A 219 -0.45 0.53 -12.67
C TRP A 219 -0.86 0.90 -14.10
N MET A 220 -1.99 1.58 -14.25
CA MET A 220 -2.46 2.06 -15.54
C MET A 220 -2.05 3.52 -15.76
N PRO A 221 -1.63 3.89 -16.98
CA PRO A 221 -1.25 5.26 -17.29
C PRO A 221 -2.46 6.19 -17.20
N THR A 222 -2.22 7.42 -16.74
CA THR A 222 -3.21 8.49 -16.65
C THR A 222 -2.92 9.56 -17.68
N ALA A 223 -3.96 10.24 -18.17
CA ALA A 223 -3.82 11.38 -19.05
C ALA A 223 -3.15 12.54 -18.31
N ALA A 224 -2.28 13.28 -19.02
CA ALA A 224 -1.62 14.46 -18.48
C ALA A 224 -2.65 15.54 -18.11
N THR A 225 -2.49 16.12 -16.93
CA THR A 225 -3.25 17.29 -16.46
C THR A 225 -2.92 18.54 -17.29
N ALA A 226 -3.73 19.59 -17.19
CA ALA A 226 -3.46 20.85 -17.89
C ALA A 226 -2.10 21.46 -17.53
N ALA A 227 -1.69 21.38 -16.25
CA ALA A 227 -0.38 21.85 -15.80
C ALA A 227 0.77 21.02 -16.40
N GLU A 228 0.61 19.70 -16.48
CA GLU A 228 1.60 18.82 -17.12
C GLU A 228 1.67 19.03 -18.63
N GLN A 229 0.55 19.31 -19.30
CA GLN A 229 0.55 19.68 -20.72
C GLN A 229 1.29 20.99 -20.96
N GLN A 230 1.15 21.98 -20.07
CA GLN A 230 1.91 23.24 -20.13
C GLN A 230 3.42 23.01 -19.94
N LEU A 231 3.80 22.14 -19.00
CA LEU A 231 5.20 21.75 -18.81
C LEU A 231 5.75 20.99 -20.04
N ALA A 232 4.97 20.06 -20.59
CA ALA A 232 5.34 19.26 -21.76
C ALA A 232 5.54 20.08 -23.04
N ALA A 233 4.80 21.18 -23.18
CA ALA A 233 4.86 22.03 -24.36
C ALA A 233 6.15 22.87 -24.46
N ARG A 234 6.94 22.94 -23.40
CA ARG A 234 8.20 23.70 -23.41
C ARG A 234 9.30 22.96 -24.19
N PRO A 235 10.10 23.67 -25.00
CA PRO A 235 11.27 23.07 -25.61
C PRO A 235 12.25 22.57 -24.53
N GLN A 236 12.57 21.28 -24.52
CA GLN A 236 13.50 20.68 -23.55
C GLN A 236 14.94 21.23 -23.69
N THR A 237 15.25 21.89 -24.81
CA THR A 237 16.51 22.61 -25.02
C THR A 237 16.62 23.90 -24.20
N ALA A 238 15.50 24.42 -23.67
CA ALA A 238 15.45 25.62 -22.84
C ALA A 238 15.44 25.29 -21.34
N SER A 239 14.82 24.18 -20.95
CA SER A 239 14.69 23.74 -19.56
C SER A 239 14.31 22.26 -19.51
N VAL A 240 14.84 21.49 -18.56
CA VAL A 240 14.61 20.05 -18.46
C VAL A 240 13.46 19.75 -17.50
N TRP A 241 12.38 19.15 -17.98
CA TRP A 241 11.34 18.58 -17.11
C TRP A 241 11.29 17.07 -17.22
N VAL A 242 11.53 16.40 -16.09
CA VAL A 242 11.33 14.97 -15.91
C VAL A 242 9.95 14.73 -15.27
N PRO A 243 8.98 14.17 -16.04
CA PRO A 243 7.59 14.07 -15.60
C PRO A 243 7.39 12.97 -14.53
N PRO A 244 6.24 12.97 -13.83
CA PRO A 244 5.91 11.96 -12.83
C PRO A 244 5.84 10.55 -13.43
N GLU A 245 6.67 9.64 -12.95
CA GLU A 245 6.71 8.22 -13.36
C GLU A 245 7.53 7.41 -12.34
N SER A 246 7.49 6.07 -12.41
CA SER A 246 8.42 5.18 -11.71
C SER A 246 9.87 5.65 -11.91
N PRO A 247 10.69 5.76 -10.84
CA PRO A 247 12.05 6.30 -10.94
C PRO A 247 12.94 5.62 -12.00
N ILE A 248 12.73 4.34 -12.27
CA ILE A 248 13.49 3.57 -13.27
C ILE A 248 13.07 3.82 -14.72
N GLU A 249 11.90 4.42 -14.93
CA GLU A 249 11.38 4.80 -16.25
C GLU A 249 11.58 6.30 -16.51
N GLN A 250 12.02 7.07 -15.50
CA GLN A 250 12.35 8.48 -15.65
C GLN A 250 13.72 8.64 -16.32
N ASP A 251 13.79 9.45 -17.38
CA ASP A 251 15.05 9.79 -18.04
C ASP A 251 15.82 10.88 -17.24
N LEU A 252 16.46 10.45 -16.16
CA LEU A 252 17.28 11.31 -15.30
C LEU A 252 18.65 11.66 -15.93
N SER A 253 18.99 11.09 -17.10
CA SER A 253 20.25 11.38 -17.79
C SER A 253 20.31 12.80 -18.36
N GLN A 254 19.14 13.43 -18.55
CA GLN A 254 18.99 14.79 -19.05
C GLN A 254 19.43 15.85 -18.03
N ILE A 255 19.54 15.49 -16.75
CA ILE A 255 19.93 16.40 -15.67
C ILE A 255 21.46 16.55 -15.68
N ALA A 256 21.96 17.74 -16.03
CA ALA A 256 23.39 18.02 -16.08
C ALA A 256 24.07 17.96 -14.70
N ALA A 257 25.34 17.55 -14.68
CA ALA A 257 26.19 17.61 -13.48
C ALA A 257 26.27 19.04 -12.91
N GLY A 258 26.23 19.17 -11.58
CA GLY A 258 26.25 20.46 -10.87
C GLY A 258 25.04 21.37 -11.09
N SER A 259 24.07 20.98 -11.92
CA SER A 259 22.88 21.79 -12.18
C SER A 259 21.97 21.85 -10.95
N ALA A 260 21.33 23.01 -10.74
CA ALA A 260 20.25 23.13 -9.78
C ALA A 260 19.00 22.40 -10.31
N VAL A 261 18.36 21.62 -9.45
CA VAL A 261 17.15 20.87 -9.78
C VAL A 261 16.10 21.10 -8.70
N ILE A 262 14.93 21.59 -9.09
CA ILE A 262 13.76 21.56 -8.19
C ILE A 262 13.17 20.15 -8.25
N MET A 263 13.03 19.51 -7.09
CA MET A 263 12.44 18.17 -6.98
C MET A 263 11.15 18.22 -6.18
N ARG A 264 10.02 17.90 -6.84
CA ARG A 264 8.72 17.82 -6.17
C ARG A 264 8.46 16.39 -5.73
N GLY A 265 8.07 16.20 -4.48
CA GLY A 265 7.85 14.89 -3.86
C GLY A 265 8.96 14.53 -2.88
N LEU A 266 8.56 14.10 -1.68
CA LEU A 266 9.44 13.69 -0.58
C LEU A 266 9.05 12.30 -0.03
N GLY A 267 8.37 11.51 -0.88
CA GLY A 267 7.93 10.15 -0.57
C GLY A 267 8.95 9.08 -0.97
N MET A 268 8.51 7.85 -1.23
CA MET A 268 9.43 6.75 -1.57
C MET A 268 10.22 6.99 -2.87
N SER A 269 9.58 7.50 -3.92
CA SER A 269 10.24 7.79 -5.21
C SER A 269 11.36 8.82 -5.07
N PHE A 270 11.27 9.76 -4.13
CA PHE A 270 12.34 10.72 -3.84
C PHE A 270 13.67 10.04 -3.50
N PHE A 271 13.65 9.00 -2.65
CA PHE A 271 14.86 8.30 -2.27
C PHE A 271 15.46 7.46 -3.41
N ASP A 272 14.62 6.90 -4.27
CA ASP A 272 15.08 6.20 -5.47
C ASP A 272 15.70 7.18 -6.47
N THR A 273 15.04 8.30 -6.74
CA THR A 273 15.55 9.37 -7.62
C THR A 273 16.87 9.92 -7.09
N LEU A 274 16.98 10.17 -5.77
CA LEU A 274 18.26 10.55 -5.16
C LEU A 274 19.32 9.48 -5.38
N SER A 275 19.00 8.20 -5.19
CA SER A 275 19.96 7.10 -5.40
C SER A 275 20.47 7.06 -6.85
N LEU A 276 19.58 7.27 -7.83
CA LEU A 276 19.96 7.32 -9.25
C LEU A 276 20.80 8.56 -9.61
N LEU A 277 20.54 9.70 -8.97
CA LEU A 277 21.30 10.95 -9.18
C LEU A 277 22.60 11.02 -8.38
N THR A 278 22.89 10.04 -7.51
CA THR A 278 24.07 10.02 -6.63
C THR A 278 24.89 8.75 -6.86
N LEU A 279 24.48 7.62 -6.29
CA LEU A 279 25.10 6.31 -6.47
C LEU A 279 25.13 5.92 -7.96
N GLY A 280 24.03 6.14 -8.68
CA GLY A 280 23.94 5.91 -10.12
C GLY A 280 24.88 6.78 -10.97
N ARG A 281 25.48 7.81 -10.37
CA ARG A 281 26.48 8.70 -10.99
C ARG A 281 27.89 8.50 -10.42
N GLY A 282 28.11 7.42 -9.67
CA GLY A 282 29.42 7.00 -9.19
C GLY A 282 29.85 7.58 -7.85
N GLY A 283 29.02 8.35 -7.15
CA GLY A 283 29.33 8.77 -5.79
C GLY A 283 29.18 7.64 -4.77
N GLU A 284 29.76 7.80 -3.59
CA GLU A 284 29.89 6.73 -2.60
C GLU A 284 29.51 7.18 -1.19
N PHE A 285 28.81 6.33 -0.43
CA PHE A 285 28.61 6.54 1.01
C PHE A 285 29.63 5.74 1.81
N VAL A 286 30.41 6.43 2.64
CA VAL A 286 31.37 5.82 3.57
C VAL A 286 30.91 5.99 5.01
N THR A 287 31.26 5.03 5.87
CA THR A 287 30.94 5.11 7.30
C THR A 287 31.72 6.22 7.98
N ASP A 288 31.03 7.00 8.80
CA ASP A 288 31.62 8.08 9.57
C ASP A 288 30.84 8.25 10.88
N ALA A 289 31.39 7.73 11.98
CA ALA A 289 30.72 7.75 13.29
C ALA A 289 30.55 9.17 13.85
N ALA A 290 31.28 10.16 13.34
CA ALA A 290 31.13 11.55 13.76
C ALA A 290 29.99 12.27 13.01
N ALA A 291 29.52 11.71 11.88
CA ALA A 291 28.43 12.29 11.11
C ALA A 291 27.06 12.02 11.79
N PRO A 292 26.09 12.95 11.74
CA PRO A 292 24.78 12.78 12.40
C PRO A 292 23.98 11.53 11.98
N GLY A 293 24.20 11.05 10.75
CA GLY A 293 23.61 9.82 10.21
C GLY A 293 24.55 8.62 10.19
N GLY A 294 25.75 8.71 10.76
CA GLY A 294 26.77 7.65 10.71
C GLY A 294 27.41 7.44 9.31
N LEU A 295 27.12 8.34 8.36
CA LEU A 295 27.59 8.28 6.98
C LEU A 295 28.12 9.63 6.53
N ARG A 296 29.16 9.59 5.70
CA ARG A 296 29.65 10.71 4.90
C ARG A 296 29.58 10.35 3.42
N TYR A 297 29.17 11.30 2.59
CA TYR A 297 29.09 11.10 1.15
C TYR A 297 30.37 11.60 0.46
N LEU A 298 30.84 10.85 -0.53
CA LEU A 298 31.94 11.18 -1.42
C LEU A 298 31.36 11.45 -2.82
N PRO A 299 31.23 12.73 -3.24
CA PRO A 299 30.72 13.06 -4.56
C PRO A 299 31.67 12.58 -5.67
N SER A 300 31.11 12.12 -6.78
CA SER A 300 31.87 11.87 -8.02
C SER A 300 32.12 13.15 -8.82
N GLY A 301 31.31 14.19 -8.60
CA GLY A 301 31.30 15.43 -9.37
C GLY A 301 30.23 15.47 -10.46
N GLU A 302 29.52 14.37 -10.67
CA GLU A 302 28.45 14.25 -11.67
C GLU A 302 27.04 14.50 -11.09
N GLU A 303 26.94 14.69 -9.77
CA GLU A 303 25.67 14.92 -9.08
C GLU A 303 25.10 16.33 -9.35
N PRO A 304 23.76 16.48 -9.42
CA PRO A 304 23.12 17.79 -9.37
C PRO A 304 22.99 18.30 -7.93
N VAL A 305 22.61 19.57 -7.77
CA VAL A 305 22.17 20.15 -6.49
C VAL A 305 20.64 20.15 -6.45
N VAL A 306 20.08 19.36 -5.53
CA VAL A 306 18.63 19.15 -5.41
C VAL A 306 18.02 20.10 -4.39
N PHE A 307 16.98 20.83 -4.81
CA PHE A 307 16.11 21.64 -3.97
C PHE A 307 14.74 20.97 -3.89
N ALA A 308 14.49 20.27 -2.79
CA ALA A 308 13.32 19.41 -2.64
C ALA A 308 12.14 20.12 -1.98
N THR A 309 10.93 19.78 -2.40
CA THR A 309 9.69 20.27 -1.79
C THR A 309 8.55 19.25 -1.88
N SER A 310 7.56 19.39 -1.00
CA SER A 310 6.28 18.70 -1.08
C SER A 310 5.21 19.53 -0.37
N ARG A 311 3.95 19.11 -0.41
CA ARG A 311 2.88 19.77 0.37
C ARG A 311 3.23 19.89 1.87
N ARG A 312 3.88 18.87 2.44
CA ARG A 312 4.26 18.83 3.86
C ARG A 312 5.68 19.32 4.13
N GLY A 313 6.48 19.55 3.10
CA GLY A 313 7.86 20.04 3.23
C GLY A 313 8.86 19.06 3.85
N VAL A 314 8.45 17.87 4.29
CA VAL A 314 9.31 16.91 5.02
C VAL A 314 9.36 15.52 4.39
N PRO A 315 10.52 14.83 4.45
CA PRO A 315 10.65 13.44 4.05
C PRO A 315 9.90 12.49 5.00
N PHE A 316 9.62 11.29 4.51
CA PHE A 316 8.96 10.25 5.31
C PHE A 316 9.84 9.78 6.48
N ARG A 317 9.20 9.33 7.56
CA ARG A 317 9.92 8.72 8.69
C ARG A 317 10.46 7.35 8.29
N SER A 318 11.61 7.00 8.82
CA SER A 318 12.25 5.69 8.68
C SER A 318 11.43 4.59 9.31
N LYS A 319 11.50 3.39 8.72
CA LYS A 319 11.10 2.16 9.42
C LYS A 319 11.91 1.97 10.68
N SER A 320 11.26 1.48 11.74
CA SER A 320 11.92 1.03 12.95
C SER A 320 12.79 -0.19 12.69
N LEU A 321 13.90 -0.28 13.42
CA LEU A 321 14.87 -1.38 13.34
C LEU A 321 14.54 -2.41 14.41
N TYR A 322 13.60 -3.31 14.12
CA TYR A 322 13.19 -4.37 15.06
C TYR A 322 14.20 -5.53 15.16
N GLY A 323 15.19 -5.62 14.26
CA GLY A 323 16.06 -6.78 14.12
C GLY A 323 15.36 -8.02 13.53
N GLY A 324 14.20 -7.81 12.89
CA GLY A 324 13.34 -8.83 12.32
C GLY A 324 12.09 -8.21 11.69
N LEU A 325 11.05 -9.01 11.53
CA LEU A 325 9.74 -8.49 11.10
C LEU A 325 9.13 -7.58 12.18
N PRO A 326 8.37 -6.54 11.80
CA PRO A 326 7.64 -5.72 12.75
C PRO A 326 6.73 -6.55 13.66
N PRO A 327 6.61 -6.21 14.95
CA PRO A 327 5.70 -6.90 15.85
C PRO A 327 4.26 -6.72 15.38
N ARG A 328 3.39 -7.66 15.70
CA ARG A 328 1.96 -7.52 15.41
C ARG A 328 1.38 -6.37 16.26
N ALA A 329 0.69 -5.43 15.63
CA ALA A 329 -0.10 -4.44 16.36
C ALA A 329 -1.37 -5.09 16.94
N GLU A 330 -1.68 -4.79 18.20
CA GLU A 330 -2.82 -5.33 18.91
C GLU A 330 -4.14 -4.81 18.32
N LEU A 331 -4.22 -3.50 18.06
CA LEU A 331 -5.41 -2.82 17.53
C LEU A 331 -6.66 -3.15 18.35
N ARG A 332 -6.58 -2.96 19.68
CA ARG A 332 -7.58 -3.36 20.68
C ARG A 332 -8.96 -2.78 20.36
N PHE A 333 -9.07 -1.48 20.17
CA PHE A 333 -10.35 -0.80 19.96
C PHE A 333 -10.88 -1.04 18.55
N LEU A 334 -10.01 -1.06 17.53
CA LEU A 334 -10.43 -1.34 16.16
C LEU A 334 -10.94 -2.78 15.99
N ARG A 335 -10.31 -3.77 16.64
CA ARG A 335 -10.71 -5.18 16.55
C ARG A 335 -11.84 -5.59 17.50
N ALA A 336 -12.19 -4.75 18.48
CA ALA A 336 -13.31 -4.99 19.38
C ALA A 336 -14.68 -4.87 18.68
N VAL A 337 -14.74 -4.30 17.48
CA VAL A 337 -15.98 -4.12 16.71
C VAL A 337 -16.14 -5.22 15.67
N ASP A 338 -17.33 -5.83 15.63
CA ASP A 338 -17.72 -6.71 14.52
C ASP A 338 -18.21 -5.88 13.32
N TRP A 339 -17.26 -5.47 12.49
CA TRP A 339 -17.48 -4.64 11.29
C TRP A 339 -18.37 -5.30 10.21
N ALA A 340 -18.66 -6.60 10.32
CA ALA A 340 -19.62 -7.26 9.42
C ALA A 340 -21.07 -6.92 9.77
N THR A 341 -21.34 -6.52 11.02
CA THR A 341 -22.69 -6.15 11.51
C THR A 341 -22.99 -4.66 11.36
N GLU A 342 -21.97 -3.84 11.13
CA GLU A 342 -22.11 -2.39 10.98
C GLU A 342 -22.85 -2.01 9.68
N PRO A 343 -23.88 -1.14 9.77
CA PRO A 343 -24.60 -0.65 8.59
C PRO A 343 -23.66 0.00 7.57
N ARG A 344 -23.88 -0.31 6.28
CA ARG A 344 -23.08 0.21 5.18
C ARG A 344 -23.83 1.32 4.42
N PRO A 345 -23.11 2.37 3.96
CA PRO A 345 -21.69 2.63 4.15
C PRO A 345 -21.36 3.09 5.58
N ILE A 346 -20.16 2.76 6.06
CA ILE A 346 -19.67 3.20 7.38
C ILE A 346 -19.10 4.61 7.27
N ASN A 347 -19.47 5.49 8.21
CA ASN A 347 -18.78 6.75 8.46
C ASN A 347 -17.43 6.47 9.12
N PHE A 348 -16.34 6.50 8.35
CA PHE A 348 -15.00 6.18 8.83
C PHE A 348 -14.56 7.12 9.95
N ASP A 349 -14.79 8.42 9.76
CA ASP A 349 -14.31 9.48 10.64
C ASP A 349 -14.90 9.37 12.05
N ARG A 350 -16.15 8.91 12.15
CA ARG A 350 -16.83 8.72 13.43
C ARG A 350 -16.59 7.32 14.01
N ARG A 351 -16.61 6.28 13.19
CA ARG A 351 -16.55 4.89 13.69
C ARG A 351 -15.14 4.35 13.76
N LEU A 352 -14.31 4.49 12.73
CA LEU A 352 -12.97 3.89 12.69
C LEU A 352 -11.90 4.81 13.27
N TRP A 353 -11.89 6.09 12.89
CA TRP A 353 -10.80 7.01 13.25
C TRP A 353 -10.56 7.12 14.77
N PRO A 354 -11.57 7.29 15.65
CA PRO A 354 -11.33 7.38 17.10
C PRO A 354 -10.74 6.11 17.70
N ARG A 355 -11.11 4.95 17.17
CA ARG A 355 -10.61 3.63 17.61
C ARG A 355 -9.14 3.43 17.19
N ILE A 356 -8.81 3.83 15.97
CA ILE A 356 -7.43 3.79 15.45
C ILE A 356 -6.52 4.73 16.24
N VAL A 357 -6.98 5.96 16.50
CA VAL A 357 -6.26 6.92 17.33
C VAL A 357 -6.10 6.38 18.75
N GLY A 358 -7.17 5.86 19.35
CA GLY A 358 -7.12 5.21 20.67
C GLY A 358 -6.08 4.09 20.74
N ASP A 359 -6.00 3.24 19.72
CA ASP A 359 -5.02 2.15 19.64
C ASP A 359 -3.58 2.69 19.61
N ALA A 360 -3.33 3.75 18.84
CA ALA A 360 -2.02 4.39 18.78
C ALA A 360 -1.60 5.01 20.13
N PHE A 361 -2.51 5.70 20.82
CA PHE A 361 -2.22 6.27 22.13
C PHE A 361 -2.01 5.19 23.21
N LEU A 362 -2.78 4.10 23.15
CA LEU A 362 -2.63 2.98 24.09
C LEU A 362 -1.30 2.25 23.91
N ASP A 363 -0.89 1.96 22.67
CA ASP A 363 0.37 1.28 22.38
C ASP A 363 1.59 2.15 22.73
N HIS A 364 1.48 3.47 22.53
CA HIS A 364 2.45 4.44 23.04
C HIS A 364 2.57 4.35 24.57
N ALA A 365 1.46 4.52 25.30
CA ALA A 365 1.45 4.54 26.76
C ALA A 365 1.96 3.22 27.37
N ARG A 366 1.62 2.07 26.77
CA ARG A 366 2.14 0.75 27.18
C ARG A 366 3.64 0.64 27.02
N THR A 367 4.16 1.10 25.89
CA THR A 367 5.60 1.06 25.63
C THR A 367 6.35 1.99 26.56
N LEU A 368 5.81 3.19 26.80
CA LEU A 368 6.33 4.14 27.79
C LEU A 368 6.37 3.52 29.19
N GLY A 369 5.24 3.01 29.69
CA GLY A 369 5.18 2.42 31.04
C GLY A 369 6.01 1.15 31.21
N ARG A 370 6.26 0.40 30.13
CA ARG A 370 7.19 -0.75 30.16
C ARG A 370 8.64 -0.33 30.38
N LEU A 371 9.05 0.80 29.81
CA LEU A 371 10.43 1.32 29.86
C LEU A 371 10.66 2.24 31.07
N HIS A 372 9.65 3.03 31.39
CA HIS A 372 9.66 4.05 32.44
C HIS A 372 8.36 3.95 33.26
N PRO A 373 8.25 2.98 34.18
CA PRO A 373 7.04 2.82 35.00
C PRO A 373 6.65 4.10 35.75
N ASP A 374 7.63 4.88 36.19
CA ASP A 374 7.44 6.15 36.92
C ASP A 374 6.95 7.31 36.02
N ALA A 375 6.98 7.14 34.69
CA ALA A 375 6.41 8.11 33.75
C ALA A 375 4.87 8.05 33.70
N LEU A 376 4.28 6.99 34.29
CA LEU A 376 2.83 6.83 34.40
C LEU A 376 2.35 7.05 35.84
N THR A 377 1.18 7.66 35.97
CA THR A 377 0.55 7.90 37.27
C THR A 377 -0.92 7.51 37.25
N LEU A 378 -1.42 7.10 38.41
CA LEU A 378 -2.83 6.93 38.69
C LEU A 378 -3.22 7.93 39.78
N ASP A 379 -3.78 9.07 39.38
CA ASP A 379 -4.45 9.92 40.36
C ASP A 379 -5.83 9.34 40.66
N VAL A 380 -5.94 8.61 41.77
CA VAL A 380 -7.17 7.95 42.23
C VAL A 380 -8.32 8.96 42.42
N ALA A 381 -8.03 10.25 42.63
CA ALA A 381 -9.06 11.30 42.73
C ALA A 381 -9.67 11.71 41.38
N SER A 382 -9.00 11.41 40.27
CA SER A 382 -9.46 11.69 38.89
C SER A 382 -10.25 10.54 38.25
N VAL A 383 -10.22 9.36 38.88
CA VAL A 383 -10.98 8.17 38.48
C VAL A 383 -12.33 8.24 39.18
N ASP A 384 -13.41 8.37 38.40
CA ASP A 384 -14.78 8.43 38.92
C ASP A 384 -15.03 7.23 39.86
N ALA A 385 -15.44 7.46 41.11
CA ALA A 385 -15.53 6.41 42.15
C ALA A 385 -16.48 5.26 41.76
N ALA A 386 -17.40 5.49 40.81
CA ALA A 386 -18.28 4.48 40.23
C ALA A 386 -17.60 3.54 39.22
N SER A 387 -16.31 3.73 38.92
CA SER A 387 -15.56 3.01 37.86
C SER A 387 -14.47 2.07 38.37
N LEU A 388 -14.37 1.91 39.69
CA LEU A 388 -13.53 0.89 40.33
C LEU A 388 -14.43 -0.30 40.69
N ASP A 389 -14.17 -1.45 40.06
CA ASP A 389 -14.82 -2.71 40.44
C ASP A 389 -14.38 -3.04 41.87
N GLU A 390 -15.33 -3.22 42.80
CA GLU A 390 -15.06 -3.50 44.23
C GLU A 390 -14.15 -4.72 44.43
N ALA A 391 -14.03 -5.60 43.43
CA ALA A 391 -13.16 -6.75 43.43
C ALA A 391 -11.64 -6.45 43.25
N SER A 392 -11.26 -5.20 42.98
CA SER A 392 -9.87 -4.83 42.64
C SER A 392 -9.14 -3.96 43.69
N LEU A 393 -9.80 -3.61 44.78
CA LEU A 393 -9.23 -2.81 45.86
C LEU A 393 -9.10 -3.63 47.14
N ASP A 394 -7.90 -4.14 47.42
CA ASP A 394 -7.57 -4.61 48.77
C ASP A 394 -7.45 -3.38 49.70
N GLU A 395 -8.32 -3.29 50.71
CA GLU A 395 -8.42 -2.20 51.69
C GLU A 395 -7.13 -1.91 52.48
N ALA A 396 -6.09 -2.74 52.36
CA ALA A 396 -4.81 -2.58 53.05
C ALA A 396 -3.92 -1.44 52.50
N SER A 397 -4.24 -0.87 51.33
CA SER A 397 -3.36 0.12 50.66
C SER A 397 -3.64 1.59 51.02
N LEU A 398 -4.64 1.86 51.88
CA LEU A 398 -5.18 3.21 52.12
C LEU A 398 -4.72 3.89 53.43
N SER A 399 -3.68 3.40 54.10
CA SER A 399 -3.13 4.08 55.29
C SER A 399 -1.64 4.37 55.15
N GLY A 400 -1.29 5.65 55.25
CA GLY A 400 0.07 6.15 55.17
C GLY A 400 0.96 5.59 56.28
N GLY A 401 1.83 4.68 55.90
CA GLY A 401 2.95 4.18 56.70
C GLY A 401 3.97 3.49 55.77
N PRO A 402 5.27 3.46 56.11
CA PRO A 402 6.29 2.93 55.22
C PRO A 402 6.12 1.40 55.13
N VAL A 403 5.72 0.90 53.96
CA VAL A 403 5.50 -0.54 53.73
C VAL A 403 6.80 -1.20 53.26
N ALA A 404 7.21 -2.20 54.02
CA ALA A 404 8.32 -3.09 53.73
C ALA A 404 8.02 -4.03 52.56
N SER A 405 9.11 -4.44 51.89
CA SER A 405 9.21 -5.33 50.73
C SER A 405 8.29 -6.56 50.77
N GLY A 406 7.29 -6.60 49.88
CA GLY A 406 6.46 -7.76 49.56
C GLY A 406 5.82 -7.57 48.17
N THR A 407 6.08 -8.52 47.28
CA THR A 407 5.73 -8.52 45.84
C THR A 407 4.22 -8.52 45.58
N SER A 408 3.69 -7.46 44.96
CA SER A 408 2.34 -7.41 44.38
C SER A 408 2.42 -7.04 42.88
N ALA A 409 1.72 -7.79 42.03
CA ALA A 409 1.62 -7.56 40.60
C ALA A 409 0.55 -6.51 40.20
N SER A 410 0.18 -5.55 41.06
CA SER A 410 -1.11 -4.83 40.95
C SER A 410 -1.11 -3.40 40.40
N ALA A 411 -0.01 -2.64 40.41
CA ALA A 411 -0.05 -1.20 40.06
C ALA A 411 -0.03 -0.89 38.53
N PRO A 412 0.84 -1.52 37.70
CA PRO A 412 0.89 -1.20 36.26
C PRO A 412 -0.35 -1.65 35.49
N ALA A 413 -0.94 -2.79 35.86
CA ALA A 413 -2.16 -3.29 35.22
C ALA A 413 -3.35 -2.34 35.46
N ALA A 414 -3.51 -1.86 36.70
CA ALA A 414 -4.57 -0.91 37.06
C ALA A 414 -4.47 0.41 36.28
N ILE A 415 -3.24 0.92 36.06
CA ILE A 415 -2.99 2.12 35.24
C ILE A 415 -3.44 1.89 33.79
N PHE A 416 -3.03 0.78 33.17
CA PHE A 416 -3.40 0.51 31.77
C PHE A 416 -4.89 0.26 31.58
N ASP A 417 -5.55 -0.35 32.56
CA ASP A 417 -7.00 -0.51 32.56
C ASP A 417 -7.71 0.85 32.69
N ALA A 418 -7.20 1.75 33.53
CA ALA A 418 -7.73 3.11 33.66
C ALA A 418 -7.56 3.92 32.36
N ILE A 419 -6.37 3.87 31.73
CA ILE A 419 -6.12 4.48 30.42
C ILE A 419 -7.09 3.92 29.37
N THR A 420 -7.26 2.60 29.33
CA THR A 420 -8.15 1.94 28.38
C THR A 420 -9.59 2.42 28.55
N ARG A 421 -10.12 2.44 29.79
CA ARG A 421 -11.48 2.93 30.08
C ARG A 421 -11.65 4.41 29.74
N SER A 422 -10.63 5.24 29.95
CA SER A 422 -10.64 6.65 29.59
C SER A 422 -10.76 6.84 28.08
N ILE A 423 -10.00 6.06 27.29
CA ILE A 423 -10.10 6.05 25.83
C ILE A 423 -11.46 5.54 25.38
N GLU A 424 -12.00 4.47 25.97
CA GLU A 424 -13.33 3.93 25.64
C GLU A 424 -14.43 4.97 25.86
N ARG A 425 -14.35 5.74 26.97
CA ARG A 425 -15.28 6.84 27.25
C ARG A 425 -15.20 7.93 26.20
N ALA A 426 -13.98 8.38 25.86
CA ALA A 426 -13.77 9.39 24.82
C ALA A 426 -14.28 8.91 23.44
N ILE A 427 -14.04 7.64 23.08
CA ILE A 427 -14.58 7.04 21.86
C ILE A 427 -16.11 7.02 21.92
N ALA A 428 -16.72 6.62 23.04
CA ALA A 428 -18.17 6.57 23.19
C ALA A 428 -18.82 7.96 23.08
N GLU A 429 -18.20 9.00 23.65
CA GLU A 429 -18.65 10.39 23.52
C GLU A 429 -18.58 10.89 22.07
N ILE A 430 -17.51 10.55 21.34
CA ILE A 430 -17.38 10.88 19.91
C ILE A 430 -18.39 10.09 19.05
N ASP A 431 -18.70 8.86 19.46
CA ASP A 431 -19.66 7.99 18.77
C ASP A 431 -21.12 8.39 19.06
N GLN A 432 -21.40 9.25 20.04
CA GLN A 432 -22.77 9.75 20.30
C GLN A 432 -23.26 10.71 19.20
N PRO A 433 -24.53 10.63 18.79
CA PRO A 433 -25.11 11.61 17.88
C PRO A 433 -25.17 12.98 18.56
N ALA A 434 -24.84 14.06 17.83
CA ALA A 434 -24.93 15.41 18.35
C ALA A 434 -26.35 15.68 18.87
N SER A 435 -26.48 16.06 20.15
CA SER A 435 -27.79 16.36 20.74
C SER A 435 -28.43 17.56 20.03
N ALA A 436 -29.72 17.47 19.70
CA ALA A 436 -30.50 18.47 18.97
C ALA A 436 -30.76 19.81 19.71
N GLY A 437 -29.88 20.24 20.62
CA GLY A 437 -30.19 21.28 21.62
C GLY A 437 -29.21 22.44 21.79
N SER A 438 -28.12 22.54 21.04
CA SER A 438 -27.25 23.72 21.13
C SER A 438 -27.71 24.81 20.15
N PRO A 439 -28.01 26.05 20.61
CA PRO A 439 -28.43 27.13 19.73
C PRO A 439 -27.23 27.59 18.89
N VAL A 440 -27.18 27.14 17.64
CA VAL A 440 -26.22 27.63 16.65
C VAL A 440 -26.71 29.01 16.19
N GLY A 441 -25.88 30.04 16.37
CA GLY A 441 -26.12 31.38 15.85
C GLY A 441 -26.38 31.36 14.34
N SER A 442 -27.32 32.19 13.90
CA SER A 442 -28.05 32.09 12.63
C SER A 442 -27.28 32.46 11.36
N ASP A 443 -26.00 32.08 11.22
CA ASP A 443 -25.22 32.26 9.99
C ASP A 443 -24.32 31.08 9.61
N SER A 444 -24.55 29.90 10.20
CA SER A 444 -23.82 28.67 9.86
C SER A 444 -24.79 27.51 9.73
N LEU A 445 -25.24 27.24 8.51
CA LEU A 445 -25.84 25.96 8.10
C LEU A 445 -24.74 24.88 8.10
N ALA A 446 -24.27 24.49 9.28
CA ALA A 446 -23.39 23.36 9.49
C ALA A 446 -24.25 22.15 9.92
N HIS A 447 -24.62 21.37 8.91
CA HIS A 447 -24.83 19.93 8.87
C HIS A 447 -24.30 19.18 10.11
N ALA A 448 -24.93 18.07 10.52
CA ALA A 448 -24.36 17.16 11.51
C ALA A 448 -23.02 16.59 10.99
N ALA A 449 -21.95 17.37 11.16
CA ALA A 449 -20.64 17.12 10.60
C ALA A 449 -20.04 15.91 11.30
N ALA A 450 -19.28 15.11 10.55
CA ALA A 450 -18.35 14.17 11.18
C ALA A 450 -17.49 14.95 12.20
N PRO A 451 -17.11 14.35 13.34
CA PRO A 451 -16.17 14.99 14.25
C PRO A 451 -14.92 15.38 13.45
N ASP A 452 -14.41 16.59 13.68
CA ASP A 452 -13.16 17.00 13.07
C ASP A 452 -12.06 15.99 13.45
N LEU A 453 -11.26 15.58 12.46
CA LEU A 453 -10.26 14.53 12.66
C LEU A 453 -9.20 14.96 13.69
N HIS A 454 -8.89 16.26 13.76
CA HIS A 454 -7.96 16.82 14.74
C HIS A 454 -8.61 16.93 16.12
N ASP A 455 -9.88 17.33 16.20
CA ASP A 455 -10.66 17.28 17.46
C ASP A 455 -10.69 15.87 18.05
N THR A 456 -10.86 14.84 17.21
CA THR A 456 -10.78 13.43 17.65
C THR A 456 -9.42 13.12 18.28
N VAL A 457 -8.32 13.53 17.64
CA VAL A 457 -6.97 13.34 18.19
C VAL A 457 -6.79 14.10 19.49
N ALA A 458 -7.25 15.34 19.57
CA ALA A 458 -7.16 16.18 20.77
C ALA A 458 -7.94 15.59 21.95
N ARG A 459 -9.16 15.07 21.72
CA ARG A 459 -9.98 14.41 22.75
C ARG A 459 -9.33 13.14 23.28
N ILE A 460 -8.82 12.28 22.40
CA ILE A 460 -8.13 11.05 22.82
C ILE A 460 -6.82 11.38 23.53
N ALA A 461 -6.05 12.37 23.04
CA ALA A 461 -4.86 12.85 23.72
C ALA A 461 -5.18 13.37 25.13
N GLY A 462 -6.25 14.17 25.26
CA GLY A 462 -6.75 14.67 26.54
C GLY A 462 -7.22 13.57 27.49
N ALA A 463 -7.77 12.47 26.97
CA ALA A 463 -8.16 11.30 27.76
C ALA A 463 -6.97 10.52 28.34
N VAL A 464 -5.81 10.57 27.68
CA VAL A 464 -4.58 9.86 28.09
C VAL A 464 -3.62 10.77 28.87
N ALA A 465 -3.61 12.07 28.60
CA ALA A 465 -2.69 13.05 29.21
C ALA A 465 -2.62 13.05 30.74
N PRO A 466 -3.72 12.83 31.52
CA PRO A 466 -3.66 12.78 32.98
C PRO A 466 -2.83 11.61 33.54
N PHE A 467 -2.62 10.57 32.75
CA PHE A 467 -1.87 9.38 33.16
C PHE A 467 -0.36 9.49 32.86
N ILE A 468 0.08 10.53 32.15
CA ILE A 468 1.49 10.75 31.78
C ILE A 468 2.04 11.92 32.61
N VAL A 469 3.05 11.63 33.43
CA VAL A 469 3.61 12.57 34.42
C VAL A 469 4.28 13.77 33.76
N ASP A 470 5.22 13.52 32.85
CA ASP A 470 5.91 14.58 32.12
C ASP A 470 5.17 14.87 30.80
N PRO A 471 4.70 16.11 30.55
CA PRO A 471 4.15 16.49 29.26
C PRO A 471 5.05 16.21 28.06
N ALA A 472 6.38 16.16 28.23
CA ALA A 472 7.33 15.83 27.17
C ALA A 472 7.26 14.37 26.71
N ASP A 473 6.75 13.46 27.56
CA ASP A 473 6.55 12.05 27.23
C ASP A 473 5.20 11.79 26.54
N ARG A 474 4.40 12.83 26.26
CA ARG A 474 3.10 12.65 25.61
C ARG A 474 3.24 12.39 24.12
N PHE A 475 2.39 11.52 23.61
CA PHE A 475 2.34 11.21 22.18
C PHE A 475 1.73 12.37 21.38
N ASP A 476 2.55 13.08 20.60
CA ASP A 476 2.09 14.17 19.73
C ASP A 476 1.70 13.66 18.34
N LEU A 477 0.54 13.02 18.23
CA LEU A 477 0.00 12.62 16.93
C LEU A 477 -0.45 13.83 16.08
N SER A 478 -0.90 14.91 16.71
CA SER A 478 -1.33 16.12 16.00
C SER A 478 -0.16 16.74 15.23
N GLY A 479 1.02 16.84 15.84
CA GLY A 479 2.24 17.30 15.17
C GLY A 479 2.69 16.39 14.03
N GLU A 480 2.35 15.10 14.05
CA GLU A 480 2.59 14.17 12.94
C GLU A 480 1.58 14.31 11.80
N ILE A 481 0.36 14.80 12.09
CA ILE A 481 -0.66 15.10 11.10
C ILE A 481 -0.43 16.49 10.47
N GLU A 482 0.03 17.48 11.24
CA GLU A 482 0.25 18.87 10.81
C GLU A 482 1.74 19.26 10.83
N LEU A 483 2.52 18.58 9.99
CA LEU A 483 3.96 18.80 9.90
C LEU A 483 4.30 20.18 9.31
N ALA A 484 5.32 20.82 9.90
CA ALA A 484 5.87 22.11 9.45
C ALA A 484 4.81 23.23 9.35
N SER A 485 3.91 23.31 10.35
CA SER A 485 2.84 24.31 10.41
C SER A 485 3.29 25.74 10.78
N GLY A 486 4.54 25.92 11.21
CA GLY A 486 5.13 27.22 11.54
C GLY A 486 5.69 28.00 10.33
N VAL A 487 6.09 29.24 10.57
CA VAL A 487 6.86 30.07 9.63
C VAL A 487 8.33 30.04 10.03
N PHE A 488 9.22 29.82 9.07
CA PHE A 488 10.67 29.80 9.23
C PHE A 488 11.26 31.10 8.68
N ALA A 489 12.24 31.66 9.39
CA ALA A 489 12.82 32.97 9.06
C ALA A 489 13.82 32.90 7.90
N SER A 490 14.31 31.72 7.55
CA SER A 490 15.27 31.52 6.45
C SER A 490 15.26 30.07 5.91
N PRO A 491 15.78 29.83 4.69
CA PRO A 491 16.00 28.48 4.18
C PRO A 491 16.93 27.66 5.08
N GLU A 492 17.97 28.28 5.63
CA GLU A 492 18.95 27.61 6.52
C GLU A 492 18.28 27.09 7.80
N GLU A 493 17.36 27.85 8.38
CA GLU A 493 16.59 27.43 9.55
C GLU A 493 15.69 26.23 9.23
N PHE A 494 15.00 26.27 8.09
CA PHE A 494 14.15 25.16 7.66
C PHE A 494 14.97 23.90 7.37
N ASP A 495 16.08 24.02 6.64
CA ASP A 495 17.01 22.92 6.37
C ASP A 495 17.54 22.29 7.66
N ALA A 496 17.95 23.11 8.63
CA ALA A 496 18.42 22.63 9.94
C ALA A 496 17.31 21.89 10.70
N TRP A 497 16.08 22.42 10.69
CA TRP A 497 14.94 21.79 11.33
C TRP A 497 14.58 20.43 10.70
N VAL A 498 14.54 20.33 9.36
CA VAL A 498 14.30 19.06 8.66
C VAL A 498 15.38 18.04 9.00
N ARG A 499 16.65 18.45 8.98
CA ARG A 499 17.78 17.57 9.33
C ARG A 499 17.70 17.08 10.78
N GLN A 500 17.38 17.96 11.73
CA GLN A 500 17.19 17.59 13.13
C GLN A 500 16.04 16.59 13.29
N ARG A 501 14.93 16.79 12.58
CA ARG A 501 13.79 15.87 12.61
C ARG A 501 14.16 14.50 12.05
N VAL A 502 14.87 14.43 10.93
CA VAL A 502 15.33 13.16 10.33
C VAL A 502 16.31 12.45 11.28
N ALA A 503 17.24 13.17 11.91
CA ALA A 503 18.17 12.61 12.88
C ALA A 503 17.46 12.11 14.16
N ALA A 504 16.46 12.84 14.65
CA ALA A 504 15.64 12.40 15.79
C ALA A 504 14.85 11.13 15.46
N ASP A 505 14.25 11.08 14.28
CA ASP A 505 13.53 9.90 13.80
C ASP A 505 14.42 8.65 13.68
N LEU A 506 15.68 8.82 13.27
CA LEU A 506 16.65 7.72 13.20
C LEU A 506 16.98 7.16 14.60
N ARG A 507 17.13 8.02 15.61
CA ARG A 507 17.30 7.57 17.01
C ARG A 507 16.10 6.75 17.48
N GLU A 508 14.89 7.23 17.19
CA GLU A 508 13.66 6.50 17.51
C GLU A 508 13.56 5.17 16.74
N ALA A 509 14.00 5.14 15.49
CA ALA A 509 14.04 3.90 14.71
C ALA A 509 15.02 2.87 15.28
N GLU A 510 16.18 3.31 15.80
CA GLU A 510 17.20 2.46 16.42
C GLU A 510 16.74 1.83 17.73
N LEU A 511 15.84 2.47 18.48
CA LEU A 511 15.22 1.88 19.67
C LEU A 511 14.30 0.70 19.32
N GLY A 512 13.83 0.57 18.07
CA GLY A 512 13.06 -0.59 17.61
C GLY A 512 11.76 -0.77 18.41
N VAL A 513 11.67 -1.86 19.18
CA VAL A 513 10.51 -2.15 20.06
C VAL A 513 10.46 -1.25 21.30
N ASP A 514 11.55 -0.55 21.61
CA ASP A 514 11.71 0.29 22.80
C ASP A 514 11.49 1.79 22.51
N SER A 515 10.89 2.15 21.37
CA SER A 515 10.44 3.53 21.12
C SER A 515 8.92 3.64 21.36
N PRO A 516 8.46 4.38 22.40
CA PRO A 516 7.05 4.68 22.58
C PRO A 516 6.43 5.41 21.38
N LEU A 517 7.17 6.37 20.80
CA LEU A 517 6.75 7.08 19.60
C LEU A 517 6.50 6.12 18.43
N LYS A 518 7.46 5.24 18.12
CA LYS A 518 7.33 4.28 17.03
C LYS A 518 6.25 3.24 17.30
N ALA A 519 6.00 2.86 18.56
CA ALA A 519 4.92 1.95 18.91
C ALA A 519 3.54 2.55 18.54
N GLY A 520 3.28 3.80 18.93
CA GLY A 520 2.03 4.49 18.56
C GLY A 520 1.87 4.66 17.05
N LEU A 521 2.93 5.11 16.36
CA LEU A 521 2.92 5.27 14.90
C LEU A 521 2.79 3.94 14.14
N TRP A 522 3.34 2.86 14.69
CA TRP A 522 3.19 1.52 14.13
C TRP A 522 1.74 1.03 14.23
N SER A 523 1.07 1.26 15.36
CA SER A 523 -0.35 0.95 15.53
C SER A 523 -1.22 1.65 14.47
N LEU A 524 -0.99 2.96 14.26
CA LEU A 524 -1.63 3.74 13.21
C LEU A 524 -1.38 3.16 11.81
N SER A 525 -0.12 2.82 11.48
CA SER A 525 0.22 2.22 10.18
C SER A 525 -0.42 0.85 9.97
N ALA A 526 -0.43 0.00 11.01
CA ALA A 526 -0.97 -1.36 10.97
C ALA A 526 -2.50 -1.38 10.80
N ALA A 527 -3.20 -0.33 11.27
CA ALA A 527 -4.63 -0.19 11.08
C ALA A 527 -5.04 -0.14 9.59
N ARG A 528 -4.16 0.33 8.68
CA ARG A 528 -4.46 0.41 7.23
C ARG A 528 -4.94 -0.91 6.63
N ALA A 529 -4.31 -2.03 6.99
CA ALA A 529 -4.69 -3.33 6.45
C ALA A 529 -6.12 -3.74 6.89
N ALA A 530 -6.48 -3.47 8.15
CA ALA A 530 -7.84 -3.71 8.64
C ALA A 530 -8.85 -2.75 7.98
N SER A 531 -8.52 -1.47 7.90
CA SER A 531 -9.38 -0.46 7.26
C SER A 531 -9.60 -0.72 5.77
N SER A 532 -8.60 -1.16 5.01
CA SER A 532 -8.75 -1.61 3.62
C SER A 532 -9.82 -2.69 3.50
N ARG A 533 -9.72 -3.75 4.31
CA ARG A 533 -10.68 -4.86 4.30
C ARG A 533 -12.10 -4.41 4.66
N ILE A 534 -12.23 -3.47 5.59
CA ILE A 534 -13.54 -2.90 5.95
C ILE A 534 -14.08 -2.04 4.80
N GLY A 535 -13.22 -1.34 4.06
CA GLY A 535 -13.59 -0.39 3.01
C GLY A 535 -13.93 -0.99 1.65
N THR A 536 -13.72 -2.30 1.46
CA THR A 536 -13.99 -3.01 0.19
C THR A 536 -15.43 -2.85 -0.25
N VAL A 537 -15.69 -2.80 -1.56
CA VAL A 537 -17.04 -2.82 -2.16
C VAL A 537 -17.96 -1.75 -1.55
N GLY A 538 -17.44 -0.52 -1.41
CA GLY A 538 -18.21 0.62 -0.93
C GLY A 538 -18.48 0.58 0.57
N GLY A 539 -17.63 -0.11 1.34
CA GLY A 539 -17.74 -0.16 2.79
C GLY A 539 -17.69 1.19 3.51
N PHE A 540 -17.16 2.22 2.87
CA PHE A 540 -17.15 3.62 3.33
C PHE A 540 -17.83 4.54 2.31
N ASP A 541 -18.48 5.61 2.80
CA ASP A 541 -19.08 6.65 1.97
C ASP A 541 -18.00 7.54 1.31
N ALA A 542 -18.42 8.32 0.31
CA ALA A 542 -17.52 9.19 -0.45
C ALA A 542 -16.79 10.20 0.44
N GLU A 543 -17.50 10.77 1.42
CA GLU A 543 -16.98 11.74 2.38
C GLU A 543 -15.88 11.12 3.25
N SER A 544 -16.12 9.94 3.81
CA SER A 544 -15.16 9.17 4.60
C SER A 544 -13.90 8.80 3.81
N ARG A 545 -14.07 8.44 2.54
CA ARG A 545 -12.95 8.15 1.62
C ARG A 545 -12.11 9.39 1.32
N ALA A 546 -12.73 10.57 1.25
CA ALA A 546 -12.05 11.84 1.04
C ALA A 546 -11.44 12.43 2.33
N SER A 547 -11.88 11.95 3.50
CA SER A 547 -11.54 12.46 4.83
C SER A 547 -10.62 11.48 5.60
N GLY A 548 -11.10 10.85 6.68
CA GLY A 548 -10.29 10.10 7.63
C GLY A 548 -9.63 8.87 7.02
N PHE A 549 -10.27 8.22 6.04
CA PHE A 549 -9.63 7.12 5.32
C PHE A 549 -8.44 7.62 4.52
N ARG A 550 -8.56 8.75 3.81
CA ARG A 550 -7.44 9.40 3.11
C ARG A 550 -6.35 9.83 4.09
N MET A 551 -6.73 10.37 5.26
CA MET A 551 -5.78 10.78 6.30
C MET A 551 -4.99 9.60 6.83
N LEU A 552 -5.64 8.49 7.17
CA LEU A 552 -4.98 7.25 7.62
C LEU A 552 -3.94 6.76 6.62
N PHE A 553 -4.28 6.72 5.32
CA PHE A 553 -3.36 6.25 4.29
C PHE A 553 -2.21 7.23 4.05
N THR A 554 -2.48 8.53 4.18
CA THR A 554 -1.45 9.58 4.05
C THR A 554 -0.47 9.49 5.22
N VAL A 555 -0.95 9.64 6.46
CA VAL A 555 -0.10 9.70 7.65
C VAL A 555 0.46 8.32 7.99
N GLY A 556 -0.37 7.28 8.04
CA GLY A 556 0.05 5.90 8.33
C GLY A 556 1.09 5.37 7.33
N GLY A 557 0.97 5.74 6.05
CA GLY A 557 1.98 5.43 5.04
C GLY A 557 3.31 6.14 5.29
N MET A 558 3.26 7.41 5.69
CA MET A 558 4.44 8.24 5.97
C MET A 558 5.21 7.83 7.23
N VAL A 559 4.50 7.39 8.27
CA VAL A 559 5.09 7.20 9.61
C VAL A 559 5.50 5.76 9.92
N GLY A 560 4.81 4.76 9.36
CA GLY A 560 5.11 3.34 9.63
C GLY A 560 5.48 2.51 8.40
N SER A 561 5.39 3.06 7.20
CA SER A 561 5.79 2.39 5.95
C SER A 561 6.79 3.18 5.11
N GLY A 562 7.44 4.17 5.72
CA GLY A 562 8.47 4.98 5.06
C GLY A 562 9.74 4.20 4.71
N PRO A 563 10.82 4.90 4.32
CA PRO A 563 11.98 4.25 3.74
C PRO A 563 12.76 3.41 4.77
N PRO A 564 13.64 2.49 4.32
CA PRO A 564 14.64 1.87 5.18
C PRO A 564 15.46 2.95 5.90
N ALA A 565 15.80 2.73 7.18
CA ALA A 565 16.51 3.75 7.98
C ALA A 565 17.83 4.22 7.34
N PHE A 566 18.54 3.34 6.61
CA PHE A 566 19.76 3.72 5.91
C PHE A 566 19.54 4.78 4.82
N ARG A 567 18.33 4.90 4.24
CA ARG A 567 18.01 5.96 3.27
C ARG A 567 17.94 7.34 3.90
N ASN A 568 17.43 7.43 5.12
CA ASN A 568 17.45 8.70 5.87
C ASN A 568 18.87 9.05 6.34
N ARG A 569 19.71 8.06 6.64
CA ARG A 569 21.15 8.29 6.88
C ARG A 569 21.85 8.83 5.62
N GLN A 570 21.56 8.26 4.45
CA GLN A 570 22.04 8.74 3.17
C GLN A 570 21.57 10.18 2.89
N LEU A 571 20.30 10.48 3.14
CA LEU A 571 19.75 11.83 2.98
C LEU A 571 20.50 12.85 3.84
N LEU A 572 20.75 12.55 5.12
CA LEU A 572 21.55 13.42 5.98
C LEU A 572 22.95 13.65 5.42
N ALA A 573 23.64 12.60 4.96
CA ALA A 573 24.96 12.72 4.37
C ALA A 573 24.97 13.58 3.08
N LEU A 574 23.91 13.49 2.26
CA LEU A 574 23.75 14.34 1.07
C LEU A 574 23.47 15.81 1.43
N CYS A 575 22.69 16.06 2.49
CA CYS A 575 22.53 17.41 3.04
C CYS A 575 23.86 18.00 3.55
N GLU A 576 24.67 17.22 4.26
CA GLU A 576 26.01 17.68 4.73
C GLU A 576 26.94 17.98 3.56
N ALA A 577 26.86 17.20 2.47
CA ALA A 577 27.63 17.42 1.25
C ALA A 577 27.13 18.65 0.45
N GLY A 578 26.04 19.29 0.87
CA GLY A 578 25.44 20.44 0.19
C GLY A 578 24.70 20.09 -1.10
N LEU A 579 24.43 18.80 -1.34
CA LEU A 579 23.76 18.30 -2.55
C LEU A 579 22.24 18.27 -2.43
N VAL A 580 21.69 18.31 -1.22
CA VAL A 580 20.24 18.34 -0.98
C VAL A 580 19.89 19.46 0.00
N ARG A 581 18.93 20.30 -0.41
CA ARG A 581 18.31 21.37 0.37
C ARG A 581 16.79 21.30 0.24
N PHE A 582 16.05 21.96 1.13
CA PHE A 582 14.59 21.95 1.14
C PHE A 582 14.01 23.36 0.98
N ILE A 583 13.04 23.51 0.07
CA ILE A 583 12.39 24.81 -0.20
C ILE A 583 11.39 25.16 0.90
N GLY A 584 10.69 24.15 1.45
CA GLY A 584 9.60 24.36 2.40
C GLY A 584 8.32 23.62 1.99
N PRO A 585 7.31 23.59 2.90
CA PRO A 585 5.99 23.03 2.61
C PRO A 585 5.21 23.92 1.63
N ASN A 586 4.21 23.34 0.97
CA ASN A 586 3.25 24.06 0.11
C ASN A 586 3.90 24.99 -0.93
N ALA A 587 5.08 24.66 -1.45
CA ALA A 587 5.77 25.52 -2.39
C ALA A 587 4.99 25.66 -3.70
N SER A 588 4.92 26.89 -4.22
CA SER A 588 4.41 27.16 -5.56
C SER A 588 5.45 26.77 -6.61
N LEU A 589 5.02 26.63 -7.86
CA LEU A 589 5.89 26.41 -9.01
C LEU A 589 5.50 27.41 -10.10
N ASP A 590 6.45 28.25 -10.47
CA ASP A 590 6.35 29.16 -11.60
C ASP A 590 7.26 28.66 -12.73
N ILE A 591 6.78 28.80 -13.96
CA ILE A 591 7.56 28.53 -15.17
C ILE A 591 8.19 29.85 -15.61
N THR A 592 9.51 29.92 -15.64
CA THR A 592 10.26 31.12 -16.06
C THR A 592 10.74 30.98 -17.51
N PRO A 593 11.29 32.04 -18.13
CA PRO A 593 11.93 31.92 -19.44
C PRO A 593 13.07 30.88 -19.44
N ASP A 594 13.89 30.89 -18.38
CA ASP A 594 15.13 30.12 -18.28
C ASP A 594 15.00 28.79 -17.51
N GLY A 595 13.79 28.44 -17.05
CA GLY A 595 13.56 27.21 -16.27
C GLY A 595 12.32 27.29 -15.39
N PHE A 596 12.53 27.02 -14.10
CA PHE A 596 11.50 26.90 -13.08
C PHE A 596 11.89 27.71 -11.86
N ALA A 597 10.90 28.31 -11.19
CA ALA A 597 11.06 28.93 -9.89
C ALA A 597 10.10 28.29 -8.89
N SER A 598 10.54 28.07 -7.66
CA SER A 598 9.68 27.54 -6.59
C SER A 598 9.97 28.23 -5.28
N GLU A 599 8.92 28.53 -4.52
CA GLU A 599 8.98 29.26 -3.26
C GLU A 599 7.94 28.73 -2.28
N SER A 600 8.31 28.57 -1.01
CA SER A 600 7.39 28.20 0.06
C SER A 600 6.85 29.44 0.76
N PRO A 601 5.53 29.56 0.95
CA PRO A 601 4.96 30.66 1.74
C PRO A 601 5.33 30.57 3.24
N SER A 602 5.80 29.42 3.71
CA SER A 602 6.16 29.18 5.11
C SER A 602 7.64 29.42 5.41
N VAL A 603 8.48 29.69 4.40
CA VAL A 603 9.92 29.87 4.57
C VAL A 603 10.35 31.16 3.89
N ALA A 604 10.68 32.18 4.67
CA ALA A 604 11.09 33.47 4.14
C ALA A 604 12.38 33.34 3.33
N GLY A 605 12.40 33.91 2.12
CA GLY A 605 13.58 33.86 1.23
C GLY A 605 13.83 32.48 0.60
N SER A 606 12.85 31.58 0.57
CA SER A 606 13.00 30.22 0.02
C SER A 606 12.98 30.12 -1.51
N ARG A 607 12.81 31.23 -2.22
CA ARG A 607 12.70 31.21 -3.68
C ARG A 607 13.99 30.67 -4.32
N VAL A 608 13.83 29.59 -5.08
CA VAL A 608 14.90 28.94 -5.86
C VAL A 608 14.54 29.00 -7.34
N GLU A 609 15.52 29.30 -8.19
CA GLU A 609 15.42 29.13 -9.65
C GLU A 609 16.30 27.98 -10.11
N ALA A 610 15.80 27.14 -11.01
CA ALA A 610 16.50 25.97 -11.51
C ALA A 610 16.20 25.73 -13.00
N PRO A 611 17.19 25.33 -13.81
CA PRO A 611 16.98 24.94 -15.21
C PRO A 611 16.23 23.61 -15.34
N ALA A 612 16.12 22.84 -14.25
CA ALA A 612 15.52 21.52 -14.26
C ALA A 612 14.48 21.30 -13.16
N LEU A 613 13.45 20.54 -13.49
CA LEU A 613 12.36 20.11 -12.62
C LEU A 613 12.22 18.59 -12.69
N VAL A 614 12.21 17.93 -11.53
CA VAL A 614 11.94 16.50 -11.41
C VAL A 614 10.71 16.27 -10.56
N ASP A 615 9.72 15.59 -11.11
CA ASP A 615 8.57 15.10 -10.35
C ASP A 615 8.85 13.71 -9.78
N ALA A 616 9.33 13.65 -8.55
CA ALA A 616 9.62 12.42 -7.82
C ALA A 616 8.37 11.83 -7.15
N TRP A 617 7.29 11.69 -7.93
CA TRP A 617 6.01 11.10 -7.53
C TRP A 617 5.34 10.44 -8.73
N MET A 618 4.26 9.68 -8.49
CA MET A 618 3.49 9.01 -9.53
C MET A 618 2.00 9.30 -9.33
N HIS A 619 1.25 9.36 -10.43
CA HIS A 619 -0.21 9.39 -10.35
C HIS A 619 -0.74 8.06 -9.81
N PHE A 620 -1.77 8.14 -8.98
CA PHE A 620 -2.64 6.99 -8.81
C PHE A 620 -3.41 6.77 -10.11
N HIS A 621 -3.58 5.51 -10.52
CA HIS A 621 -4.39 5.20 -11.69
C HIS A 621 -5.84 5.68 -11.48
N SER A 622 -6.46 6.11 -12.56
CA SER A 622 -7.88 6.47 -12.59
C SER A 622 -8.45 6.15 -13.95
N LEU A 623 -9.52 5.37 -13.98
CA LEU A 623 -10.29 5.07 -15.18
C LEU A 623 -10.92 6.31 -15.78
N ASP A 624 -11.36 7.26 -14.94
CA ASP A 624 -12.00 8.50 -15.40
C ASP A 624 -11.01 9.38 -16.19
N ALA A 625 -9.70 9.23 -15.93
CA ALA A 625 -8.62 9.94 -16.59
C ALA A 625 -7.64 8.99 -17.28
N THR A 626 -8.08 7.81 -17.74
CA THR A 626 -7.16 6.77 -18.22
C THR A 626 -6.50 7.14 -19.55
N ALA A 627 -5.19 6.95 -19.62
CA ALA A 627 -4.42 6.97 -20.86
C ALA A 627 -4.24 5.59 -21.49
N SER A 628 -4.72 4.52 -20.85
CA SER A 628 -4.58 3.15 -21.35
C SER A 628 -5.52 2.90 -22.54
N PRO A 629 -4.99 2.61 -23.75
CA PRO A 629 -5.83 2.27 -24.90
C PRO A 629 -6.76 1.09 -24.61
N LEU A 630 -6.24 0.05 -23.94
CA LEU A 630 -7.01 -1.14 -23.56
C LEU A 630 -8.20 -0.78 -22.67
N ALA A 631 -7.98 0.02 -21.62
CA ALA A 631 -9.06 0.41 -20.72
C ALA A 631 -10.10 1.31 -21.44
N ARG A 632 -9.66 2.22 -22.31
CA ARG A 632 -10.57 3.05 -23.12
C ARG A 632 -11.47 2.21 -24.00
N THR A 633 -10.94 1.17 -24.68
CA THR A 633 -11.80 0.31 -25.51
C THR A 633 -12.96 -0.33 -24.74
N LEU A 634 -12.73 -0.72 -23.48
CA LEU A 634 -13.76 -1.32 -22.63
C LEU A 634 -14.79 -0.29 -22.13
N LEU A 635 -14.33 0.92 -21.78
CA LEU A 635 -15.19 2.02 -21.36
C LEU A 635 -16.07 2.51 -22.52
N ASP A 636 -15.47 2.77 -23.69
CA ASP A 636 -16.16 3.29 -24.87
C ASP A 636 -17.20 2.31 -25.41
N SER A 637 -16.96 1.00 -25.28
CA SER A 637 -17.92 -0.04 -25.65
C SER A 637 -18.97 -0.33 -24.57
N GLY A 638 -18.96 0.38 -23.44
CA GLY A 638 -19.87 0.15 -22.31
C GLY A 638 -19.64 -1.17 -21.56
N ARG A 639 -18.51 -1.85 -21.80
CA ARG A 639 -18.18 -3.17 -21.21
C ARG A 639 -17.47 -3.07 -19.86
N ALA A 640 -17.09 -1.86 -19.45
CA ALA A 640 -16.59 -1.56 -18.12
C ALA A 640 -17.18 -0.24 -17.64
N ARG A 641 -17.14 -0.03 -16.32
CA ARG A 641 -17.38 1.27 -15.68
C ARG A 641 -16.46 1.46 -14.48
N SER A 642 -16.28 2.72 -14.09
CA SER A 642 -15.62 3.06 -12.83
C SER A 642 -16.50 2.68 -11.64
N PHE A 643 -15.89 2.12 -10.59
CA PHE A 643 -16.57 1.80 -9.35
C PHE A 643 -17.06 3.06 -8.65
N ARG A 644 -18.30 3.03 -8.16
CA ARG A 644 -18.97 4.15 -7.51
C ARG A 644 -19.27 3.87 -6.05
N VAL A 645 -19.15 4.89 -5.22
CA VAL A 645 -19.51 4.85 -3.80
C VAL A 645 -20.63 5.83 -3.48
N ALA A 646 -21.46 5.45 -2.52
CA ALA A 646 -22.55 6.28 -2.01
C ALA A 646 -22.04 7.59 -1.40
N ARG A 647 -22.83 8.66 -1.56
CA ARG A 647 -22.71 9.88 -0.75
C ARG A 647 -23.60 9.80 0.47
N ARG A 648 -23.21 10.48 1.53
CA ARG A 648 -24.08 10.70 2.69
C ARG A 648 -25.14 11.75 2.32
N GLN A 649 -26.44 11.45 2.48
CA GLN A 649 -27.45 12.50 2.33
C GLN A 649 -27.38 13.49 3.49
N SER A 650 -27.64 14.77 3.20
CA SER A 650 -28.02 15.73 4.25
C SER A 650 -29.31 15.25 4.91
N PRO A 651 -29.50 15.46 6.23
CA PRO A 651 -30.81 15.28 6.83
C PRO A 651 -31.76 16.33 6.26
N GLY A 652 -32.43 15.99 5.15
CA GLY A 652 -33.60 16.73 4.69
C GLY A 652 -34.73 16.49 5.69
N LYS A 653 -35.63 17.46 5.84
CA LYS A 653 -36.93 17.25 6.53
C LYS A 653 -37.62 16.04 5.88
N ALA A 654 -37.48 14.86 6.48
CA ALA A 654 -38.39 13.78 6.22
C ALA A 654 -39.77 14.28 6.65
N ALA A 655 -40.68 14.37 5.69
CA ALA A 655 -42.07 14.62 5.99
C ALA A 655 -42.61 13.40 6.74
N GLY A 656 -42.82 13.54 8.05
CA GLY A 656 -43.66 12.63 8.84
C GLY A 656 -42.95 11.44 9.48
N ASP A 657 -42.74 11.59 10.78
CA ASP A 657 -42.92 10.60 11.85
C ASP A 657 -41.96 9.41 12.07
N SER A 658 -41.70 9.22 13.37
CA SER A 658 -40.93 8.19 14.07
C SER A 658 -39.40 8.23 13.98
N GLY A 659 -38.77 8.46 15.13
CA GLY A 659 -37.34 8.64 15.31
C GLY A 659 -36.51 7.39 14.99
N ALA A 660 -35.77 7.48 13.90
CA ALA A 660 -34.43 6.95 13.71
C ALA A 660 -33.85 7.77 12.56
N GLU A 661 -32.81 8.57 12.78
CA GLU A 661 -32.12 9.29 11.70
C GLU A 661 -31.34 8.28 10.85
N ALA A 662 -32.06 7.59 9.95
CA ALA A 662 -31.45 6.84 8.88
C ALA A 662 -30.97 7.84 7.83
N PHE A 663 -29.66 7.95 7.65
CA PHE A 663 -29.08 8.56 6.46
C PHE A 663 -29.59 7.77 5.25
N ALA A 664 -30.58 8.29 4.54
CA ALA A 664 -30.97 7.72 3.27
C ALA A 664 -29.77 7.86 2.31
N ILE A 665 -29.57 6.86 1.47
CA ILE A 665 -28.44 6.77 0.53
C ILE A 665 -29.04 6.83 -0.87
N GLU A 666 -28.51 7.69 -1.75
CA GLU A 666 -28.90 7.61 -3.16
C GLU A 666 -28.51 6.24 -3.73
N SER A 667 -29.31 5.71 -4.65
CA SER A 667 -28.97 4.47 -5.35
C SER A 667 -27.57 4.60 -5.97
N SER A 668 -26.82 3.49 -6.02
CA SER A 668 -25.43 3.45 -6.50
C SER A 668 -25.21 4.04 -7.89
N ALA A 669 -26.28 4.24 -8.68
CA ALA A 669 -26.28 4.93 -9.96
C ALA A 669 -25.92 6.43 -9.85
N ALA A 670 -26.16 7.10 -8.73
CA ALA A 670 -25.85 8.52 -8.48
C ALA A 670 -24.57 8.75 -7.63
N GLY A 671 -23.84 7.67 -7.30
CA GLY A 671 -22.64 7.73 -6.45
C GLY A 671 -21.42 8.40 -7.10
N VAL A 672 -20.39 8.69 -6.28
CA VAL A 672 -19.11 9.28 -6.71
C VAL A 672 -18.20 8.21 -7.30
N SER A 673 -17.66 8.47 -8.49
CA SER A 673 -16.66 7.59 -9.10
C SER A 673 -15.37 7.59 -8.29
N THR A 674 -14.79 6.40 -8.13
CA THR A 674 -13.53 6.20 -7.40
C THR A 674 -12.32 6.07 -8.33
N GLY A 675 -12.54 5.86 -9.63
CA GLY A 675 -11.49 5.67 -10.63
C GLY A 675 -10.93 4.25 -10.75
N GLY A 676 -11.34 3.28 -9.92
CA GLY A 676 -11.00 1.86 -10.13
C GLY A 676 -12.03 1.12 -10.97
N PHE A 677 -11.69 -0.04 -11.55
CA PHE A 677 -12.66 -0.90 -12.23
C PHE A 677 -13.73 -1.39 -11.26
N ASP A 678 -15.00 -1.29 -11.67
CA ASP A 678 -16.09 -1.99 -10.99
C ASP A 678 -16.05 -3.48 -11.37
N VAL A 679 -16.03 -4.34 -10.36
CA VAL A 679 -15.86 -5.79 -10.51
C VAL A 679 -16.78 -6.53 -9.53
N ASP A 680 -17.22 -7.72 -9.94
CA ASP A 680 -17.82 -8.66 -9.00
C ASP A 680 -16.74 -9.19 -8.05
N PRO A 681 -16.82 -8.95 -6.72
CA PRO A 681 -15.82 -9.43 -5.77
C PRO A 681 -15.76 -10.96 -5.67
N ALA A 682 -16.80 -11.68 -6.11
CA ALA A 682 -16.84 -13.14 -6.06
C ALA A 682 -16.11 -13.82 -7.23
N SER A 683 -16.06 -13.19 -8.42
CA SER A 683 -15.42 -13.77 -9.61
C SER A 683 -14.28 -12.92 -10.19
N GLY A 684 -14.28 -11.62 -9.92
CA GLY A 684 -13.38 -10.62 -10.50
C GLY A 684 -13.79 -10.21 -11.90
N ARG A 685 -14.97 -10.67 -12.37
CA ARG A 685 -15.53 -10.25 -13.65
C ARG A 685 -15.86 -8.77 -13.63
N LEU A 686 -15.62 -8.11 -14.75
CA LEU A 686 -15.97 -6.71 -14.94
C LEU A 686 -17.48 -6.50 -14.80
N MET A 687 -17.84 -5.39 -14.18
CA MET A 687 -19.18 -4.84 -14.24
C MET A 687 -19.30 -3.93 -15.47
N GLN A 688 -20.27 -4.21 -16.33
CA GLN A 688 -20.57 -3.40 -17.51
C GLN A 688 -21.28 -2.10 -17.10
N ALA A 689 -21.36 -1.14 -18.03
CA ALA A 689 -22.02 0.14 -17.79
C ALA A 689 -23.49 -0.01 -17.40
N ASP A 690 -24.17 -1.02 -17.96
CA ASP A 690 -25.57 -1.35 -17.67
C ASP A 690 -25.80 -2.08 -16.33
N GLY A 691 -24.72 -2.42 -15.60
CA GLY A 691 -24.79 -3.13 -14.33
C GLY A 691 -24.89 -4.66 -14.45
N THR A 692 -24.72 -5.23 -15.65
CA THR A 692 -24.55 -6.66 -15.84
C THR A 692 -23.08 -7.07 -15.77
N LEU A 693 -22.80 -8.34 -15.49
CA LEU A 693 -21.43 -8.86 -15.49
C LEU A 693 -20.96 -9.12 -16.92
N ASP A 694 -19.72 -8.75 -17.22
CA ASP A 694 -19.08 -9.16 -18.47
C ASP A 694 -18.91 -10.69 -18.44
N PRO A 695 -19.30 -11.41 -19.51
CA PRO A 695 -19.30 -12.87 -19.51
C PRO A 695 -17.91 -13.49 -19.57
N ALA A 696 -16.84 -12.75 -19.88
CA ALA A 696 -15.52 -13.32 -20.18
C ALA A 696 -14.32 -12.54 -19.64
N VAL A 697 -14.48 -11.27 -19.27
CA VAL A 697 -13.36 -10.40 -18.87
C VAL A 697 -13.32 -10.19 -17.36
N HIS A 698 -12.13 -10.38 -16.80
CA HIS A 698 -11.84 -10.24 -15.38
C HIS A 698 -10.76 -9.18 -15.16
N VAL A 699 -10.72 -8.62 -13.95
CA VAL A 699 -9.64 -7.76 -13.48
C VAL A 699 -9.09 -8.33 -12.17
N ALA A 700 -7.77 -8.30 -12.02
CA ALA A 700 -7.09 -8.68 -10.79
C ALA A 700 -5.99 -7.66 -10.43
N GLY A 701 -5.88 -7.32 -9.15
CA GLY A 701 -4.81 -6.49 -8.62
C GLY A 701 -5.08 -4.97 -8.71
N ILE A 702 -4.01 -4.22 -8.95
CA ILE A 702 -3.97 -2.74 -8.85
C ILE A 702 -5.13 -2.05 -9.58
N PRO A 703 -5.54 -2.42 -10.81
CA PRO A 703 -6.63 -1.72 -11.49
C PRO A 703 -8.00 -1.74 -10.76
N ALA A 704 -8.18 -2.63 -9.77
CA ALA A 704 -9.36 -2.72 -8.92
C ALA A 704 -9.12 -2.19 -7.48
N ASP A 705 -7.99 -1.51 -7.20
CA ASP A 705 -7.62 -1.07 -5.84
C ASP A 705 -8.68 -0.17 -5.21
N GLN A 706 -9.32 0.72 -5.97
CA GLN A 706 -10.35 1.60 -5.43
C GLN A 706 -11.69 0.87 -5.11
N THR A 707 -11.82 -0.38 -5.56
CA THR A 707 -12.97 -1.26 -5.31
C THR A 707 -12.69 -2.22 -4.17
N LEU A 708 -11.52 -2.90 -4.21
CA LEU A 708 -11.17 -3.98 -3.28
C LEU A 708 -10.17 -3.57 -2.19
N HIS A 709 -9.43 -2.47 -2.38
CA HIS A 709 -8.29 -2.02 -1.57
C HIS A 709 -7.19 -3.08 -1.38
N ASP A 710 -6.03 -2.63 -0.89
CA ASP A 710 -4.90 -3.50 -0.53
C ASP A 710 -4.38 -4.39 -1.68
N THR A 711 -4.60 -3.99 -2.93
CA THR A 711 -4.21 -4.79 -4.11
C THR A 711 -2.79 -4.47 -4.60
N VAL A 712 -2.15 -3.46 -4.02
CA VAL A 712 -0.80 -2.99 -4.35
C VAL A 712 0.29 -3.79 -3.65
N ILE A 713 0.02 -4.32 -2.45
CA ILE A 713 1.03 -4.93 -1.57
C ILE A 713 1.39 -6.35 -2.02
N SER A 714 2.66 -6.75 -1.86
CA SER A 714 3.10 -8.13 -2.06
C SER A 714 2.50 -9.07 -1.00
N PRO A 715 2.27 -10.36 -1.30
CA PRO A 715 1.75 -11.30 -0.32
C PRO A 715 2.73 -11.47 0.85
N MET A 716 2.25 -11.30 2.07
CA MET A 716 3.04 -11.55 3.28
C MET A 716 2.83 -13.00 3.76
N PRO A 717 3.91 -13.72 4.14
CA PRO A 717 3.80 -15.05 4.74
C PRO A 717 2.99 -15.02 6.05
N GLY A 718 2.20 -16.07 6.30
CA GLY A 718 1.44 -16.27 7.53
C GLY A 718 0.20 -15.39 7.70
N THR A 719 -0.22 -14.63 6.68
CA THR A 719 -1.30 -13.64 6.82
C THR A 719 -2.56 -13.92 5.99
N ASP A 720 -2.67 -15.09 5.34
CA ASP A 720 -3.72 -15.40 4.36
C ASP A 720 -3.96 -14.23 3.35
N PRO A 721 -2.90 -13.84 2.60
CA PRO A 721 -2.85 -12.54 1.93
C PRO A 721 -3.93 -12.38 0.85
N PRO A 722 -4.64 -11.22 0.80
CA PRO A 722 -5.72 -10.97 -0.16
C PRO A 722 -5.35 -11.24 -1.62
N MET A 723 -4.12 -10.90 -2.04
CA MET A 723 -3.64 -11.14 -3.41
C MET A 723 -3.70 -12.63 -3.82
N LEU A 724 -3.32 -13.56 -2.95
CA LEU A 724 -3.34 -14.99 -3.30
C LEU A 724 -4.78 -15.53 -3.41
N ARG A 725 -5.67 -15.04 -2.54
CA ARG A 725 -7.11 -15.37 -2.59
C ARG A 725 -7.79 -14.80 -3.81
N GLU A 726 -7.46 -13.56 -4.16
CA GLU A 726 -7.96 -12.89 -5.36
C GLU A 726 -7.53 -13.67 -6.60
N THR A 727 -6.24 -13.95 -6.75
CA THR A 727 -5.73 -14.65 -7.94
C THR A 727 -6.27 -16.08 -8.05
N ASP A 728 -6.47 -16.79 -6.94
CA ASP A 728 -7.12 -18.12 -6.96
C ASP A 728 -8.57 -18.04 -7.46
N ARG A 729 -9.34 -17.12 -6.88
CA ARG A 729 -10.75 -16.89 -7.23
C ARG A 729 -10.93 -16.47 -8.70
N VAL A 730 -10.10 -15.53 -9.17
CA VAL A 730 -10.11 -15.06 -10.57
C VAL A 730 -9.69 -16.16 -11.52
N ALA A 731 -8.62 -16.91 -11.21
CA ALA A 731 -8.17 -18.02 -12.04
C ALA A 731 -9.26 -19.08 -12.20
N ARG A 732 -9.94 -19.46 -11.10
CA ARG A 732 -11.04 -20.44 -11.15
C ARG A 732 -12.19 -19.98 -12.03
N SER A 733 -12.65 -18.73 -11.86
CA SER A 733 -13.70 -18.15 -12.71
C SER A 733 -13.31 -18.15 -14.18
N ALA A 734 -12.10 -17.69 -14.49
CA ALA A 734 -11.64 -17.55 -15.87
C ALA A 734 -11.47 -18.92 -16.56
N ILE A 735 -10.98 -19.95 -15.85
CA ILE A 735 -10.91 -21.33 -16.37
C ILE A 735 -12.31 -21.87 -16.64
N SER A 736 -13.24 -21.74 -15.69
CA SER A 736 -14.61 -22.24 -15.87
C SER A 736 -15.29 -21.63 -17.10
N ILE A 737 -15.10 -20.34 -17.35
CA ILE A 737 -15.63 -19.67 -18.54
C ILE A 737 -14.96 -20.18 -19.82
N ALA A 738 -13.64 -20.26 -19.85
CA ALA A 738 -12.91 -20.75 -21.02
C ALA A 738 -13.33 -22.18 -21.41
N LEU A 739 -13.53 -23.05 -20.41
CA LEU A 739 -13.98 -24.42 -20.61
C LEU A 739 -15.46 -24.52 -21.00
N ALA A 740 -16.31 -23.60 -20.53
CA ALA A 740 -17.75 -23.60 -20.81
C ALA A 740 -18.10 -23.11 -22.22
N GLN A 741 -17.25 -22.30 -22.87
CA GLN A 741 -17.43 -21.82 -24.25
C GLN A 741 -17.23 -22.92 -25.32
N HIS A 742 -17.20 -24.19 -24.90
CA HIS A 742 -17.25 -25.40 -25.74
C HIS A 742 -18.64 -26.08 -25.83
N PRO A 743 -19.77 -25.40 -26.08
CA PRO A 743 -20.88 -26.06 -26.73
C PRO A 743 -20.70 -25.89 -28.25
N SER A 744 -20.69 -27.00 -28.97
CA SER A 744 -20.99 -27.00 -30.40
C SER A 744 -22.15 -26.05 -30.66
N LEU A 745 -21.93 -24.99 -31.43
CA LEU A 745 -22.96 -24.06 -31.86
C LEU A 745 -23.95 -24.79 -32.77
N GLU A 746 -24.92 -25.48 -32.18
CA GLU A 746 -26.18 -25.79 -32.82
C GLU A 746 -27.34 -25.37 -31.91
N LEU A 747 -28.03 -24.34 -32.41
CA LEU A 747 -29.45 -24.04 -32.24
C LEU A 747 -29.94 -23.77 -30.81
N PHE A 748 -30.35 -22.52 -30.56
CA PHE A 748 -31.77 -22.22 -30.29
C PHE A 748 -32.05 -20.77 -30.65
N HIS A 749 -32.61 -20.56 -31.84
CA HIS A 749 -33.57 -19.48 -32.03
C HIS A 749 -34.77 -19.81 -31.15
N THR A 750 -35.01 -19.01 -30.12
CA THR A 750 -36.32 -18.97 -29.47
C THR A 750 -36.81 -17.54 -29.44
N THR A 751 -37.85 -17.35 -30.24
CA THR A 751 -38.84 -16.27 -30.31
C THR A 751 -39.21 -15.71 -28.93
N PRO A 752 -39.47 -14.39 -28.80
CA PRO A 752 -39.92 -13.80 -27.55
C PRO A 752 -41.32 -14.29 -27.17
N VAL A 753 -41.49 -14.67 -25.91
CA VAL A 753 -42.82 -14.86 -25.31
C VAL A 753 -43.10 -13.67 -24.41
N GLU A 754 -44.14 -12.91 -24.78
CA GLU A 754 -44.78 -11.89 -23.99
C GLU A 754 -45.46 -12.50 -22.75
N GLY A 755 -45.40 -11.76 -21.63
CA GLY A 755 -46.44 -11.77 -20.60
C GLY A 755 -46.15 -12.59 -19.33
N ALA A 756 -45.90 -11.90 -18.22
CA ALA A 756 -46.89 -11.70 -17.15
C ALA A 756 -46.24 -11.10 -15.89
N LEU A 757 -46.75 -9.94 -15.49
CA LEU A 757 -46.57 -9.27 -14.21
C LEU A 757 -47.30 -10.00 -13.05
N ARG A 758 -46.89 -9.64 -11.82
CA ARG A 758 -47.57 -9.73 -10.50
C ARG A 758 -47.20 -10.94 -9.64
N VAL A 759 -46.89 -10.85 -8.33
CA VAL A 759 -47.02 -9.78 -7.29
C VAL A 759 -45.72 -9.72 -6.49
#